data_AF-A0A7Y0UHC4-F1
#
_entry.id   AF-A0A7Y0UHC4-F1
#
_cell.length_a   1.000
_cell.length_b   1.000
_cell.length_c   1.000
_cell.angle_alpha   90.00
_cell.angle_beta   90.00
_cell.angle_gamma   90.00
#
_symmetry.space_group_name_H-M   'P 1'
#
loop_
_entity.id
_entity.type
_entity.pdbx_description
1 polymer ?
#
loop_
_entity_poly.entity_id
_entity_poly.type
_entity_poly.pdbx_seq_one_letter_code
_entity_poly.pdbx_strand_id
1 'polypeptide(L)'
;MRKTDLTKAALAYVGAASLVFSTLVAGTAGAFATGPAIAGAIETTTSVNAHHSISGSVFQQQGGDLWQAPNSEKGYGVPLSGVRVYAQWTEKDGSTSPIYTTTSRADGSFAIAMKQFVKDNGEVAKFDADPNLPEGEKWRVWTVNPDTSKYQLLWSWNHSQVGPKGIVMDTAGGAANLIGSNRVAGLRFAYSEKVDATLMHLSEASDNGPKQNAGFVAGRVYWNLFELPGGLNWGTVTNFDSNKDKPVAGVTVTGSYLKDSAIRRIMTGYKTIAGKTPRAGGIAIWTPKDEASMQAWIKDQIAKEGVDNWIAETVTTKTDANGEYALQFKGTWGSHVADEEKCGLVDKKLCGTLAADAKTGSWLKGNANSKHINDDWMFISIENHPGIAQTSPFYNNAFKGYIGSLTTAGWPVTNMVNYLNHVNFALYPEYVDFDVNPYNTTDNLAKRGDTAGTTTTGLPKAWNNSTTYQIEWSAEGEVVPGGSCEKQRPNAMGDLKSCPLTVPANVERKTTYTAKLYAFAADGTRIETPLAMDAFTAVPETRDADGDGVPDDKDKCEKTPDGTTVDQDGCTLTQRYKPNYRDTEAKVGQKATSEPPTFDDATTSEVEHLPYNGLGKDRKGSATSFVPEKGAAAENGAITFTPTEEGTIGVPVIVTYSDGTSANTTANFIATDGDGDGDGVPDSKDKCSNTPKDYQGKVTADGCAIPTVSDFTVRGTVGKPINPAQIVIIDPDHIVTNCTSADLPLGLTAKWENGTCTVSTATTPDKALNQDGLKVEVTYQGGTATSHGSVAITDKPDGDGDGVPDPQDPNHPGAGEDHCPGTPEGAQIDANGCSVAPTVGPTPNINGTVGDPITPAVVPVANPGKAKITCESKDLPAGLSIAYDEAKHGCVISGTPTVKVPADTTYTVTVNYTPQDENNSAGKIDTTGNVTIKGKDSDGDGVPDPQDPNHPGAGEDHCPGTPDGAKVDANGCPVAPTVGTVPDVNGETGKPVTPVEIPVDNSGKITKLECHAEGLAAGLTIKLNQDGTACVISGTPTQPKTGEIKVSVTYPDPQNPEKTKTSEPSTGKVNITKGDNGGGNTPGGNTPGGKTPGGTPGGTTPGGTTPGGTIPSPELPPVAGVQEHAQPAPNANGGKQAPQPPVAGVTATPSLVPAAPYQPKMPSALAHTGVNSVPFSLAIAALLLGMGACFSLRSRKLDQE
;
A
#
# COMPACT_ATOMS: atom_id res chain seq x y z
N MET A 1 69.11 28.88 3.79
CA MET A 1 70.20 28.09 3.18
C MET A 1 69.63 26.76 2.67
N ARG A 2 70.45 25.85 2.15
CA ARG A 2 70.06 24.53 1.58
C ARG A 2 69.11 23.77 2.54
N LYS A 3 68.02 23.10 2.11
CA LYS A 3 67.84 22.07 1.06
C LYS A 3 68.49 20.72 1.41
N THR A 4 67.66 19.73 1.75
CA THR A 4 67.80 18.31 1.39
C THR A 4 66.41 17.69 1.38
N ASP A 5 66.16 16.81 0.41
CA ASP A 5 64.85 16.30 0.03
C ASP A 5 64.57 14.91 0.64
N LEU A 6 63.30 14.55 0.86
CA LEU A 6 62.84 13.15 0.74
C LEU A 6 61.30 13.07 0.59
N THR A 7 60.83 13.09 -0.65
CA THR A 7 59.43 12.88 -1.02
C THR A 7 59.13 11.41 -1.30
N LYS A 8 58.36 10.75 -0.41
CA LYS A 8 57.41 9.64 -0.69
C LYS A 8 56.70 9.20 0.60
N ALA A 9 55.58 8.49 0.45
CA ALA A 9 54.70 8.00 1.53
C ALA A 9 53.97 9.09 2.35
N ALA A 10 53.06 9.82 1.68
CA ALA A 10 52.06 10.68 2.31
C ALA A 10 50.66 10.39 1.76
N LEU A 11 50.20 9.13 1.85
CA LEU A 11 48.84 8.72 1.48
C LEU A 11 48.43 7.39 2.16
N ALA A 12 48.25 7.40 3.49
CA ALA A 12 47.63 6.31 4.24
C ALA A 12 47.20 6.80 5.64
N TYR A 13 45.99 6.43 6.08
CA TYR A 13 45.50 6.41 7.47
C TYR A 13 45.92 7.54 8.43
N VAL A 14 45.10 8.60 8.49
CA VAL A 14 44.54 9.20 9.72
C VAL A 14 43.55 10.30 9.28
N GLY A 15 42.33 10.34 9.85
CA GLY A 15 41.39 11.46 9.65
C GLY A 15 40.09 11.18 8.88
N ALA A 16 39.37 10.09 9.18
CA ALA A 16 38.00 9.88 8.64
C ALA A 16 37.02 9.16 9.61
N ALA A 17 37.45 8.76 10.82
CA ALA A 17 36.74 7.76 11.63
C ALA A 17 36.26 8.25 13.01
N SER A 18 36.21 9.57 13.26
CA SER A 18 36.04 10.11 14.63
C SER A 18 35.06 11.29 14.75
N LEU A 19 34.14 11.45 13.77
CA LEU A 19 33.18 12.57 13.76
C LEU A 19 31.75 12.19 13.32
N VAL A 20 31.45 10.89 13.18
CA VAL A 20 30.08 10.39 12.87
C VAL A 20 29.48 9.60 14.06
N PHE A 21 30.30 9.04 14.95
CA PHE A 21 29.84 8.28 16.12
C PHE A 21 29.45 9.18 17.31
N SER A 22 28.41 10.00 17.15
CA SER A 22 27.77 10.74 18.26
C SER A 22 26.26 10.98 18.09
N THR A 23 25.63 10.50 17.01
CA THR A 23 24.17 10.62 16.77
C THR A 23 23.42 9.29 16.63
N LEU A 24 24.08 8.14 16.85
CA LEU A 24 23.39 6.84 16.85
C LEU A 24 22.60 6.60 18.14
N VAL A 25 21.33 6.20 17.96
CA VAL A 25 20.44 5.58 18.97
C VAL A 25 20.26 6.39 20.26
N ALA A 26 19.79 7.63 20.13
CA ALA A 26 18.64 8.03 20.95
C ALA A 26 17.38 7.65 20.18
N GLY A 27 16.53 6.77 20.73
CA GLY A 27 15.23 6.48 20.14
C GLY A 27 14.35 7.71 20.21
N THR A 28 14.23 8.45 19.11
CA THR A 28 13.27 9.54 18.97
C THR A 28 11.86 8.97 19.06
N ALA A 29 11.03 9.52 19.95
CA ALA A 29 9.65 9.07 20.11
C ALA A 29 8.92 9.16 18.77
N GLY A 30 8.35 8.03 18.31
CA GLY A 30 7.56 7.99 17.09
C GLY A 30 6.30 8.85 17.27
N ALA A 31 6.20 9.92 16.50
CA ALA A 31 4.98 10.69 16.34
C ALA A 31 4.19 10.09 15.18
N PHE A 32 3.21 9.24 15.51
CA PHE A 32 2.34 8.63 14.52
C PHE A 32 1.29 9.63 14.04
N ALA A 33 0.94 9.55 12.75
CA ALA A 33 -0.22 10.27 12.23
C ALA A 33 -1.48 9.83 12.98
N THR A 34 -2.25 10.78 13.51
CA THR A 34 -3.38 10.48 14.38
C THR A 34 -4.55 9.98 13.55
N GLY A 35 -4.66 8.65 13.39
CA GLY A 35 -5.75 8.00 12.67
C GLY A 35 -7.14 8.44 13.17
N PRO A 36 -8.17 8.39 12.31
CA PRO A 36 -9.50 8.90 12.63
C PRO A 36 -10.10 8.24 13.87
N ALA A 37 -10.93 8.99 14.58
CA ALA A 37 -11.68 8.45 15.72
C ALA A 37 -12.77 7.47 15.23
N ILE A 38 -13.09 6.44 16.03
CA ILE A 38 -14.28 5.61 15.84
C ILE A 38 -15.51 6.52 15.75
N ALA A 39 -16.39 6.28 14.77
CA ALA A 39 -17.57 7.11 14.56
C ALA A 39 -18.43 7.20 15.84
N GLY A 40 -18.79 8.44 16.22
CA GLY A 40 -19.53 8.72 17.45
C GLY A 40 -18.68 8.81 18.73
N ALA A 41 -17.35 8.59 18.68
CA ALA A 41 -16.47 8.85 19.81
C ALA A 41 -16.26 10.35 20.04
N ILE A 42 -16.21 10.77 21.30
CA ILE A 42 -16.11 12.16 21.72
C ILE A 42 -14.66 12.48 22.12
N GLU A 43 -14.00 13.38 21.39
CA GLU A 43 -12.65 13.86 21.72
C GLU A 43 -12.66 14.68 23.03
N THR A 44 -11.86 14.28 24.02
CA THR A 44 -11.82 14.91 25.36
C THR A 44 -10.43 14.94 26.01
N THR A 45 -9.43 15.50 25.32
CA THR A 45 -8.09 15.73 25.92
C THR A 45 -8.17 16.62 27.17
N THR A 46 -7.55 16.21 28.27
CA THR A 46 -7.42 17.01 29.50
C THR A 46 -6.04 16.86 30.16
N SER A 47 -5.76 17.55 31.26
CA SER A 47 -4.50 17.34 32.00
C SER A 47 -4.48 16.00 32.75
N VAL A 48 -3.31 15.39 32.92
CA VAL A 48 -3.17 14.09 33.62
C VAL A 48 -3.64 14.09 35.08
N ASN A 49 -3.84 15.27 35.67
CA ASN A 49 -4.34 15.46 37.05
C ASN A 49 -5.74 16.08 37.13
N ALA A 50 -6.46 16.21 36.01
CA ALA A 50 -7.83 16.72 36.02
C ALA A 50 -8.79 15.78 36.74
N HIS A 51 -9.75 16.34 37.50
CA HIS A 51 -10.86 15.57 38.06
C HIS A 51 -11.76 15.00 36.96
N HIS A 52 -12.50 13.92 37.25
CA HIS A 52 -13.37 13.22 36.30
C HIS A 52 -12.60 12.76 35.04
N SER A 53 -11.50 12.03 35.22
CA SER A 53 -10.62 11.63 34.10
C SER A 53 -10.02 10.22 34.22
N ILE A 54 -9.71 9.66 33.05
CA ILE A 54 -8.96 8.41 32.90
C ILE A 54 -7.61 8.74 32.23
N SER A 55 -6.50 8.33 32.85
CA SER A 55 -5.15 8.77 32.47
C SER A 55 -4.08 7.68 32.61
N GLY A 56 -3.03 7.78 31.80
CA GLY A 56 -2.00 6.75 31.71
C GLY A 56 -0.91 7.08 30.69
N SER A 57 -0.27 6.03 30.17
CA SER A 57 0.88 6.10 29.25
C SER A 57 0.86 5.03 28.16
N VAL A 58 1.37 5.37 26.98
CA VAL A 58 1.55 4.48 25.82
C VAL A 58 3.03 4.49 25.41
N PHE A 59 3.66 3.32 25.30
CA PHE A 59 5.11 3.20 25.11
C PHE A 59 5.51 1.84 24.52
N GLN A 60 6.63 1.81 23.79
CA GLN A 60 7.35 0.58 23.46
C GLN A 60 8.19 0.15 24.67
N GLN A 61 8.05 -1.08 25.17
CA GLN A 61 8.94 -1.62 26.20
C GLN A 61 10.28 -2.02 25.56
N GLN A 62 11.41 -1.62 26.15
CA GLN A 62 12.76 -2.01 25.71
C GLN A 62 13.49 -2.93 26.69
N GLY A 63 13.19 -2.85 27.99
CA GLY A 63 13.74 -3.75 29.01
C GLY A 63 13.08 -3.56 30.36
N GLY A 64 13.44 -4.40 31.34
CA GLY A 64 12.88 -4.32 32.70
C GLY A 64 11.48 -4.93 32.83
N ASP A 65 10.76 -4.51 33.87
CA ASP A 65 9.38 -4.92 34.17
C ASP A 65 8.37 -3.77 33.99
N LEU A 66 7.08 -4.06 34.23
CA LEU A 66 5.99 -3.11 34.05
C LEU A 66 5.80 -2.17 35.27
N TRP A 67 6.52 -2.34 36.38
CA TRP A 67 6.55 -1.35 37.47
C TRP A 67 7.35 -0.10 37.07
N GLN A 68 8.43 -0.29 36.32
CA GLN A 68 9.41 0.75 36.02
C GLN A 68 8.79 1.87 35.16
N ALA A 69 9.20 3.13 35.39
CA ALA A 69 8.62 4.27 34.66
C ALA A 69 8.99 4.18 33.16
N PRO A 70 8.02 4.28 32.24
CA PRO A 70 8.25 4.04 30.82
C PRO A 70 9.16 5.10 30.19
N ASN A 71 9.05 6.35 30.64
CA ASN A 71 9.86 7.50 30.24
C ASN A 71 11.08 7.73 31.17
N SER A 72 11.62 6.66 31.78
CA SER A 72 12.80 6.75 32.66
C SER A 72 14.09 7.05 31.90
N GLU A 73 15.02 7.77 32.54
CA GLU A 73 16.36 8.08 32.01
C GLU A 73 17.18 6.82 31.62
N LYS A 74 16.83 5.66 32.19
CA LYS A 74 17.44 4.36 31.86
C LYS A 74 16.93 3.75 30.55
N GLY A 75 15.84 4.27 29.98
CA GLY A 75 15.24 3.76 28.74
C GLY A 75 14.54 2.41 28.90
N TYR A 76 13.85 2.15 30.01
CA TYR A 76 13.05 0.91 30.15
C TYR A 76 11.91 0.82 29.13
N GLY A 77 11.39 1.97 28.68
CA GLY A 77 10.56 2.09 27.49
C GLY A 77 10.91 3.32 26.66
N VAL A 78 10.24 3.44 25.51
CA VAL A 78 10.27 4.60 24.61
C VAL A 78 8.83 5.08 24.40
N PRO A 79 8.52 6.35 24.69
CA PRO A 79 7.20 6.92 24.43
C PRO A 79 6.71 6.76 22.99
N LEU A 80 5.41 6.46 22.82
CA LEU A 80 4.74 6.45 21.52
C LEU A 80 3.71 7.59 21.51
N SER A 81 3.84 8.52 20.55
CA SER A 81 3.07 9.78 20.48
C SER A 81 2.08 9.75 19.32
N GLY A 82 0.90 10.34 19.48
CA GLY A 82 -0.18 10.31 18.49
C GLY A 82 -1.02 9.02 18.51
N VAL A 83 -0.71 8.07 19.40
CA VAL A 83 -1.45 6.82 19.53
C VAL A 83 -2.85 7.11 20.07
N ARG A 84 -3.87 6.64 19.35
CA ARG A 84 -5.29 6.86 19.66
C ARG A 84 -5.71 5.99 20.85
N VAL A 85 -6.20 6.63 21.92
CA VAL A 85 -6.66 6.00 23.16
C VAL A 85 -8.16 6.24 23.33
N TYR A 86 -8.89 5.22 23.78
CA TYR A 86 -10.34 5.25 23.98
C TYR A 86 -10.70 4.82 25.40
N ALA A 87 -11.77 5.39 25.95
CA ALA A 87 -12.36 4.97 27.21
C ALA A 87 -13.90 5.05 27.18
N GLN A 88 -14.55 4.16 27.92
CA GLN A 88 -16.00 4.11 28.10
C GLN A 88 -16.29 3.57 29.51
N TRP A 89 -17.35 4.05 30.17
CA TRP A 89 -17.78 3.50 31.46
C TRP A 89 -19.24 3.03 31.45
N THR A 90 -19.55 2.11 32.36
CA THR A 90 -20.83 1.44 32.52
C THR A 90 -21.21 1.48 33.99
N GLU A 91 -22.44 1.92 34.23
CA GLU A 91 -23.12 1.95 35.52
C GLU A 91 -23.62 0.55 35.88
N LYS A 92 -23.81 0.26 37.17
CA LYS A 92 -24.31 -1.04 37.67
C LYS A 92 -25.71 -1.41 37.20
N ASP A 93 -26.51 -0.43 36.77
CA ASP A 93 -27.82 -0.67 36.13
C ASP A 93 -27.71 -1.10 34.65
N GLY A 94 -26.51 -1.03 34.06
CA GLY A 94 -26.22 -1.36 32.67
C GLY A 94 -26.07 -0.15 31.74
N SER A 95 -26.50 1.05 32.18
CA SER A 95 -26.37 2.29 31.42
C SER A 95 -24.90 2.55 31.11
N THR A 96 -24.58 2.76 29.83
CA THR A 96 -23.20 2.86 29.35
C THR A 96 -22.98 4.20 28.66
N SER A 97 -21.85 4.84 28.98
CA SER A 97 -21.50 6.14 28.46
C SER A 97 -21.23 6.11 26.95
N PRO A 98 -21.23 7.28 26.29
CA PRO A 98 -20.52 7.45 25.02
C PRO A 98 -19.06 6.98 25.12
N ILE A 99 -18.46 6.65 23.97
CA ILE A 99 -17.01 6.42 23.89
C ILE A 99 -16.31 7.78 23.91
N TYR A 100 -15.33 7.94 24.77
CA TYR A 100 -14.45 9.11 24.84
C TYR A 100 -13.07 8.77 24.29
N THR A 101 -12.37 9.76 23.73
CA THR A 101 -11.05 9.54 23.11
C THR A 101 -10.08 10.71 23.29
N THR A 102 -8.79 10.40 23.20
CA THR A 102 -7.66 11.33 23.11
C THR A 102 -6.54 10.66 22.33
N THR A 103 -5.52 11.40 21.92
CA THR A 103 -4.24 10.84 21.47
C THR A 103 -3.17 10.94 22.57
N SER A 104 -2.16 10.07 22.53
CA SER A 104 -0.98 10.16 23.40
C SER A 104 -0.07 11.32 23.00
N ARG A 105 0.57 11.94 24.00
CA ARG A 105 1.48 13.08 23.83
C ARG A 105 2.90 12.62 23.47
N ALA A 106 3.78 13.60 23.22
CA ALA A 106 5.21 13.37 22.96
C ALA A 106 5.94 12.59 24.08
N ASP A 107 5.48 12.69 25.34
CA ASP A 107 5.99 11.92 26.48
C ASP A 107 5.28 10.56 26.67
N GLY A 108 4.39 10.20 25.75
CA GLY A 108 3.57 8.99 25.78
C GLY A 108 2.35 9.09 26.71
N SER A 109 2.19 10.18 27.46
CA SER A 109 1.07 10.33 28.40
C SER A 109 -0.25 10.58 27.67
N PHE A 110 -1.35 10.09 28.24
CA PHE A 110 -2.70 10.40 27.79
C PHE A 110 -3.60 10.77 28.98
N ALA A 111 -4.63 11.57 28.74
CA ALA A 111 -5.70 11.80 29.72
C ALA A 111 -7.00 12.22 29.03
N ILE A 112 -8.05 11.44 29.28
CA ILE A 112 -9.41 11.56 28.73
C ILE A 112 -10.30 12.15 29.83
N ALA A 113 -11.02 13.23 29.55
CA ALA A 113 -12.06 13.74 30.46
C ALA A 113 -13.37 12.99 30.24
N MET A 114 -13.89 12.39 31.31
CA MET A 114 -15.11 11.60 31.31
C MET A 114 -16.30 12.54 31.57
N LYS A 115 -16.90 13.06 30.49
CA LYS A 115 -18.04 13.98 30.57
C LYS A 115 -19.28 13.24 31.08
N GLN A 116 -20.02 13.83 32.02
CA GLN A 116 -21.33 13.32 32.46
C GLN A 116 -22.29 13.11 31.26
N PHE A 117 -23.13 12.07 31.32
CA PHE A 117 -24.11 11.75 30.27
C PHE A 117 -25.52 11.59 30.84
N VAL A 118 -26.54 11.63 29.97
CA VAL A 118 -27.94 11.41 30.34
C VAL A 118 -28.30 9.96 29.99
N LYS A 119 -28.80 9.21 30.98
CA LYS A 119 -29.30 7.84 30.83
C LYS A 119 -30.66 7.82 30.11
N ASP A 120 -31.07 6.67 29.59
CA ASP A 120 -32.38 6.48 28.91
C ASP A 120 -33.59 6.79 29.83
N ASN A 121 -33.42 6.73 31.15
CA ASN A 121 -34.43 7.09 32.15
C ASN A 121 -34.49 8.61 32.46
N GLY A 122 -33.60 9.42 31.86
CA GLY A 122 -33.49 10.86 32.08
C GLY A 122 -32.55 11.28 33.23
N GLU A 123 -31.95 10.36 33.97
CA GLU A 123 -30.98 10.68 35.03
C GLU A 123 -29.60 11.07 34.47
N VAL A 124 -28.84 11.87 35.22
CA VAL A 124 -27.48 12.30 34.81
C VAL A 124 -26.43 11.45 35.51
N ALA A 125 -25.80 10.54 34.76
CA ALA A 125 -24.66 9.73 35.17
C ALA A 125 -23.37 10.57 35.24
N LYS A 126 -22.53 10.35 36.26
CA LYS A 126 -21.35 11.19 36.55
C LYS A 126 -20.16 10.33 37.00
N PHE A 127 -19.14 10.27 36.16
CA PHE A 127 -17.91 9.51 36.42
C PHE A 127 -17.31 9.80 37.81
N ASP A 128 -17.32 8.82 38.70
CA ASP A 128 -16.76 8.88 40.07
C ASP A 128 -15.54 7.96 40.29
N ALA A 129 -15.31 7.00 39.41
CA ALA A 129 -14.24 5.99 39.46
C ALA A 129 -14.28 5.05 40.70
N ASP A 130 -15.43 4.88 41.36
CA ASP A 130 -15.62 4.00 42.52
C ASP A 130 -16.46 2.74 42.20
N PRO A 131 -15.83 1.57 42.05
CA PRO A 131 -16.54 0.30 41.78
C PRO A 131 -17.30 -0.25 42.99
N ASN A 132 -17.22 0.40 44.16
CA ASN A 132 -17.82 -0.01 45.42
C ASN A 132 -19.05 0.82 45.83
N LEU A 133 -19.34 1.94 45.14
CA LEU A 133 -20.52 2.77 45.42
C LEU A 133 -21.85 2.09 45.02
N PRO A 134 -23.02 2.63 45.45
CA PRO A 134 -24.33 2.16 45.00
C PRO A 134 -24.46 2.10 43.47
N GLU A 135 -23.84 3.05 42.77
CA GLU A 135 -23.72 3.24 41.32
C GLU A 135 -22.74 2.25 40.67
N GLY A 136 -21.68 1.86 41.38
CA GLY A 136 -20.83 0.69 41.11
C GLY A 136 -20.14 0.68 39.75
N GLU A 137 -19.41 1.76 39.42
CA GLU A 137 -18.84 2.00 38.10
C GLU A 137 -17.85 0.92 37.64
N LYS A 138 -17.85 0.69 36.31
CA LYS A 138 -16.81 -0.08 35.60
C LYS A 138 -16.45 0.62 34.30
N TRP A 139 -15.23 0.44 33.82
CA TRP A 139 -14.71 1.07 32.61
C TRP A 139 -13.96 0.09 31.71
N ARG A 140 -14.02 0.37 30.41
CA ARG A 140 -13.21 -0.24 29.36
C ARG A 140 -12.25 0.83 28.83
N VAL A 141 -10.97 0.49 28.70
CA VAL A 141 -9.95 1.37 28.10
C VAL A 141 -9.15 0.58 27.07
N TRP A 142 -8.84 1.19 25.93
CA TRP A 142 -8.06 0.54 24.88
C TRP A 142 -7.29 1.54 24.01
N THR A 143 -6.32 1.02 23.26
CA THR A 143 -5.54 1.76 22.26
C THR A 143 -5.70 1.10 20.91
N VAL A 144 -5.68 1.88 19.84
CA VAL A 144 -5.46 1.34 18.49
C VAL A 144 -3.95 1.24 18.28
N ASN A 145 -3.47 0.08 17.84
CA ASN A 145 -2.07 -0.10 17.45
C ASN A 145 -1.76 0.87 16.28
N PRO A 146 -0.80 1.79 16.42
CA PRO A 146 -0.59 2.87 15.44
C PRO A 146 0.13 2.40 14.17
N ASP A 147 0.76 1.21 14.21
CA ASP A 147 1.45 0.60 13.09
C ASP A 147 1.48 -0.93 13.34
N THR A 148 0.46 -1.61 12.82
CA THR A 148 0.29 -3.06 12.92
C THR A 148 1.29 -3.86 12.07
N SER A 149 2.11 -3.21 11.23
CA SER A 149 3.22 -3.89 10.55
C SER A 149 4.41 -4.08 11.49
N LYS A 150 4.69 -3.06 12.30
CA LYS A 150 5.88 -3.00 13.16
C LYS A 150 5.63 -3.38 14.61
N TYR A 151 4.50 -3.01 15.19
CA TYR A 151 4.20 -3.18 16.62
C TYR A 151 3.15 -4.26 16.87
N GLN A 152 3.19 -4.81 18.08
CA GLN A 152 2.15 -5.64 18.69
C GLN A 152 1.91 -5.19 20.13
N LEU A 153 0.68 -5.32 20.64
CA LEU A 153 0.37 -5.07 22.04
C LEU A 153 1.07 -6.09 22.95
N LEU A 154 2.15 -5.67 23.63
CA LEU A 154 2.86 -6.52 24.59
C LEU A 154 2.03 -6.72 25.86
N TRP A 155 1.40 -5.65 26.37
CA TRP A 155 0.54 -5.73 27.54
C TRP A 155 -0.31 -4.47 27.78
N SER A 156 -1.56 -4.67 28.24
CA SER A 156 -2.30 -3.64 28.98
C SER A 156 -3.45 -4.24 29.79
N TRP A 157 -3.74 -3.63 30.94
CA TRP A 157 -4.79 -4.09 31.85
C TRP A 157 -6.18 -4.07 31.20
N ASN A 158 -6.85 -5.24 31.20
CA ASN A 158 -8.18 -5.43 30.64
C ASN A 158 -8.35 -4.78 29.25
N HIS A 159 -7.37 -4.97 28.34
CA HIS A 159 -7.42 -4.37 27.01
C HIS A 159 -8.74 -4.68 26.29
N SER A 160 -9.50 -3.64 25.94
CA SER A 160 -10.84 -3.76 25.35
C SER A 160 -11.87 -4.57 26.16
N GLN A 161 -11.60 -4.88 27.43
CA GLN A 161 -12.51 -5.55 28.37
C GLN A 161 -13.01 -4.54 29.42
N VAL A 162 -14.18 -4.83 30.01
CA VAL A 162 -14.72 -4.04 31.13
C VAL A 162 -14.09 -4.50 32.45
N GLY A 163 -13.54 -3.56 33.20
CA GLY A 163 -12.99 -3.76 34.54
C GLY A 163 -13.35 -2.61 35.50
N PRO A 164 -13.12 -2.74 36.82
CA PRO A 164 -12.66 -3.94 37.50
C PRO A 164 -13.71 -5.06 37.48
N LYS A 165 -13.23 -6.31 37.61
CA LYS A 165 -14.08 -7.50 37.44
C LYS A 165 -14.98 -7.77 38.68
N GLY A 166 -14.65 -7.19 39.84
CA GLY A 166 -15.50 -7.18 41.05
C GLY A 166 -15.67 -5.77 41.63
N ILE A 167 -16.36 -5.67 42.78
CA ILE A 167 -16.65 -4.39 43.48
C ILE A 167 -15.44 -3.77 44.22
N VAL A 168 -14.24 -4.30 44.02
CA VAL A 168 -13.02 -3.84 44.70
C VAL A 168 -12.16 -3.11 43.69
N MET A 169 -11.55 -2.00 44.12
CA MET A 169 -10.55 -1.26 43.33
C MET A 169 -9.44 -2.21 42.86
N ASP A 170 -9.15 -2.19 41.56
CA ASP A 170 -8.07 -2.97 40.95
C ASP A 170 -6.86 -2.06 40.68
N THR A 171 -5.67 -2.57 40.93
CA THR A 171 -4.39 -1.86 40.76
C THR A 171 -3.47 -2.51 39.73
N ALA A 172 -3.93 -3.55 39.03
CA ALA A 172 -3.26 -4.02 37.82
C ALA A 172 -3.25 -2.90 36.75
N GLY A 173 -2.33 -3.00 35.78
CA GLY A 173 -2.08 -1.92 34.82
C GLY A 173 -1.27 -0.75 35.36
N GLY A 174 -1.03 -0.68 36.68
CA GLY A 174 -0.62 0.55 37.35
C GLY A 174 -1.81 1.47 37.65
N ALA A 175 -3.04 0.96 37.51
CA ALA A 175 -4.26 1.70 37.81
C ALA A 175 -4.29 2.15 39.28
N ALA A 176 -4.74 3.38 39.49
CA ALA A 176 -5.04 3.94 40.79
C ALA A 176 -6.41 4.62 40.73
N ASN A 177 -7.38 4.07 41.46
CA ASN A 177 -8.72 4.63 41.61
C ASN A 177 -8.67 5.71 42.69
N LEU A 178 -8.56 6.97 42.28
CA LEU A 178 -8.40 8.12 43.16
C LEU A 178 -9.77 8.77 43.42
N ILE A 179 -10.63 8.04 44.14
CA ILE A 179 -12.07 8.36 44.39
C ILE A 179 -12.26 9.83 44.82
N GLY A 180 -11.47 10.33 45.78
CA GLY A 180 -11.54 11.74 46.22
C GLY A 180 -11.22 12.81 45.16
N SER A 181 -10.89 12.39 43.93
CA SER A 181 -10.70 13.24 42.75
C SER A 181 -11.46 12.74 41.51
N ASN A 182 -12.24 11.65 41.61
CA ASN A 182 -12.95 11.01 40.52
C ASN A 182 -12.03 10.66 39.33
N ARG A 183 -10.98 9.87 39.57
CA ARG A 183 -9.94 9.57 38.57
C ARG A 183 -9.52 8.11 38.56
N VAL A 184 -9.26 7.58 37.37
CA VAL A 184 -8.41 6.40 37.17
C VAL A 184 -7.09 6.88 36.58
N ALA A 185 -5.98 6.68 37.30
CA ALA A 185 -4.66 7.16 36.90
C ALA A 185 -3.65 6.01 36.77
N GLY A 186 -2.56 6.24 36.04
CA GLY A 186 -1.40 5.33 36.00
C GLY A 186 -1.51 4.13 35.05
N LEU A 187 -2.56 4.07 34.21
CA LEU A 187 -2.74 3.01 33.21
C LEU A 187 -1.55 2.91 32.23
N ARG A 188 -1.29 1.70 31.73
CA ARG A 188 -0.14 1.39 30.85
C ARG A 188 -0.58 0.60 29.63
N PHE A 189 -0.17 1.09 28.46
CA PHE A 189 -0.24 0.38 27.18
C PHE A 189 1.19 0.16 26.68
N ALA A 190 1.72 -1.01 27.00
CA ALA A 190 3.04 -1.46 26.57
C ALA A 190 2.91 -2.15 25.21
N TYR A 191 3.66 -1.66 24.24
CA TYR A 191 3.86 -2.30 22.94
C TYR A 191 5.24 -2.95 22.87
N SER A 192 5.38 -3.96 22.04
CA SER A 192 6.65 -4.50 21.55
C SER A 192 6.69 -4.40 20.04
N GLU A 193 7.88 -4.56 19.45
CA GLU A 193 7.96 -4.84 18.02
C GLU A 193 7.40 -6.25 17.73
N LYS A 194 6.83 -6.46 16.55
CA LYS A 194 6.49 -7.81 16.06
C LYS A 194 7.78 -8.62 15.92
N VAL A 195 7.68 -9.94 16.13
CA VAL A 195 8.88 -10.76 16.33
C VAL A 195 9.56 -11.07 15.01
N ASP A 196 10.61 -10.32 14.67
CA ASP A 196 11.46 -10.64 13.53
C ASP A 196 12.59 -11.60 13.95
N ALA A 197 12.54 -12.81 13.41
CA ALA A 197 13.48 -13.89 13.64
C ALA A 197 14.40 -14.16 12.44
N THR A 198 14.27 -13.43 11.32
CA THR A 198 14.99 -13.69 10.05
C THR A 198 16.52 -13.64 10.20
N LEU A 199 17.03 -12.72 11.02
CA LEU A 199 18.45 -12.60 11.35
C LEU A 199 18.85 -13.38 12.63
N MET A 200 17.94 -14.14 13.22
CA MET A 200 18.09 -14.74 14.56
C MET A 200 18.20 -16.27 14.54
N HIS A 201 17.87 -16.90 13.41
CA HIS A 201 17.82 -18.35 13.20
C HIS A 201 18.44 -18.72 11.85
N LEU A 202 19.17 -19.83 11.78
CA LEU A 202 19.56 -20.46 10.52
C LEU A 202 18.30 -20.94 9.78
N SER A 203 18.36 -20.98 8.44
CA SER A 203 17.31 -21.56 7.60
C SER A 203 17.15 -23.07 7.83
N GLU A 204 18.23 -23.78 8.13
CA GLU A 204 18.23 -25.20 8.46
C GLU A 204 18.34 -25.44 9.97
N ALA A 205 17.34 -26.15 10.53
CA ALA A 205 17.36 -26.60 11.91
C ALA A 205 18.11 -27.94 12.06
N SER A 206 18.94 -28.04 13.09
CA SER A 206 19.49 -29.30 13.58
C SER A 206 18.42 -30.18 14.22
N ASP A 207 18.62 -31.50 14.12
CA ASP A 207 17.77 -32.52 14.75
C ASP A 207 17.49 -32.22 16.23
N ASN A 208 16.20 -32.08 16.57
CA ASN A 208 15.73 -31.91 17.94
C ASN A 208 15.70 -33.28 18.66
N GLY A 209 16.88 -33.81 18.94
CA GLY A 209 17.05 -35.10 19.61
C GLY A 209 16.38 -35.18 20.98
N PRO A 210 16.21 -36.39 21.56
CA PRO A 210 15.48 -36.57 22.81
C PRO A 210 16.08 -35.76 23.97
N LYS A 211 15.23 -34.97 24.63
CA LYS A 211 15.57 -34.08 25.76
C LYS A 211 16.38 -34.81 26.83
N GLN A 212 17.45 -34.16 27.29
CA GLN A 212 18.35 -34.63 28.33
C GLN A 212 18.25 -33.77 29.60
N ASN A 213 19.10 -34.08 30.58
CA ASN A 213 19.21 -33.33 31.83
C ASN A 213 19.85 -31.93 31.66
N ALA A 214 20.43 -31.63 30.49
CA ALA A 214 21.05 -30.35 30.15
C ALA A 214 21.14 -30.18 28.61
N GLY A 215 21.51 -28.98 28.17
CA GLY A 215 21.59 -28.61 26.75
C GLY A 215 20.25 -28.24 26.13
N PHE A 216 19.24 -27.85 26.92
CA PHE A 216 17.87 -27.63 26.42
C PHE A 216 17.27 -26.28 26.80
N VAL A 217 16.26 -25.86 26.04
CA VAL A 217 15.31 -24.81 26.41
C VAL A 217 13.90 -25.40 26.38
N ALA A 218 13.09 -25.11 27.40
CA ALA A 218 11.72 -25.61 27.51
C ALA A 218 10.76 -24.58 28.12
N GLY A 219 9.47 -24.71 27.80
CA GLY A 219 8.41 -23.83 28.29
C GLY A 219 7.05 -24.21 27.71
N ARG A 220 6.08 -23.28 27.76
CA ARG A 220 4.72 -23.46 27.26
C ARG A 220 4.26 -22.28 26.40
N VAL A 221 3.51 -22.56 25.33
CA VAL A 221 2.71 -21.58 24.58
C VAL A 221 1.24 -21.71 25.00
N TYR A 222 0.60 -20.60 25.35
CA TYR A 222 -0.77 -20.61 25.87
C TYR A 222 -1.52 -19.28 25.65
N TRP A 223 -2.85 -19.33 25.56
CA TRP A 223 -3.71 -18.16 25.64
C TRP A 223 -3.80 -17.64 27.07
N ASN A 224 -3.36 -16.39 27.29
CA ASN A 224 -3.44 -15.73 28.58
C ASN A 224 -4.81 -15.05 28.74
N LEU A 225 -5.60 -15.55 29.68
CA LEU A 225 -7.03 -15.22 29.81
C LEU A 225 -7.36 -14.72 31.22
N PHE A 226 -6.47 -14.97 32.19
CA PHE A 226 -6.57 -14.46 33.54
C PHE A 226 -5.22 -13.94 34.04
N GLU A 227 -5.16 -12.62 34.24
CA GLU A 227 -4.05 -11.98 34.94
C GLU A 227 -4.44 -11.72 36.40
N LEU A 228 -3.45 -11.78 37.30
CA LEU A 228 -3.66 -11.48 38.72
C LEU A 228 -3.86 -9.97 38.95
N PRO A 229 -4.89 -9.53 39.69
CA PRO A 229 -5.03 -8.15 40.13
C PRO A 229 -3.78 -7.63 40.86
N GLY A 230 -3.38 -6.39 40.57
CA GLY A 230 -2.08 -5.84 40.98
C GLY A 230 -0.85 -6.36 40.20
N GLY A 231 -1.04 -7.19 39.17
CA GLY A 231 0.04 -7.73 38.33
C GLY A 231 0.76 -6.66 37.51
N LEU A 232 2.06 -6.47 37.78
CA LEU A 232 2.98 -5.55 37.08
C LEU A 232 4.41 -6.12 36.94
N ASN A 233 4.56 -7.42 37.19
CA ASN A 233 5.81 -8.15 37.08
C ASN A 233 5.61 -9.28 36.07
N TRP A 234 6.58 -9.57 35.20
CA TRP A 234 6.38 -10.57 34.14
C TRP A 234 6.04 -11.97 34.69
N GLY A 235 6.50 -12.32 35.89
CA GLY A 235 6.17 -13.57 36.58
C GLY A 235 4.79 -13.62 37.22
N THR A 236 4.03 -12.53 37.26
CA THR A 236 2.58 -12.52 37.61
C THR A 236 1.67 -12.26 36.42
N VAL A 237 2.17 -11.55 35.40
CA VAL A 237 1.49 -11.33 34.11
C VAL A 237 1.51 -12.61 33.25
N THR A 238 2.65 -13.31 33.18
CA THR A 238 2.83 -14.54 32.38
C THR A 238 2.84 -15.83 33.21
N ASN A 239 2.03 -15.88 34.27
CA ASN A 239 1.83 -17.08 35.07
C ASN A 239 0.60 -17.87 34.61
N PHE A 240 0.82 -19.02 33.97
CA PHE A 240 -0.23 -19.93 33.52
C PHE A 240 -1.05 -20.55 34.67
N ASP A 241 -2.35 -20.28 34.72
CA ASP A 241 -3.34 -20.98 35.55
C ASP A 241 -4.16 -21.96 34.68
N SER A 242 -3.90 -23.26 34.84
CA SER A 242 -4.52 -24.33 34.05
C SER A 242 -6.06 -24.37 34.11
N ASN A 243 -6.68 -23.75 35.10
CA ASN A 243 -8.14 -23.68 35.22
C ASN A 243 -8.71 -22.59 34.29
N LYS A 244 -7.95 -21.51 34.08
CA LYS A 244 -8.43 -20.26 33.46
C LYS A 244 -7.84 -20.07 32.06
N ASP A 245 -6.52 -20.16 31.94
CA ASP A 245 -5.78 -20.09 30.68
C ASP A 245 -5.96 -21.37 29.85
N LYS A 246 -5.57 -21.34 28.58
CA LYS A 246 -5.71 -22.50 27.68
C LYS A 246 -4.42 -22.76 26.88
N PRO A 247 -3.85 -23.97 26.93
CA PRO A 247 -2.63 -24.29 26.17
C PRO A 247 -2.88 -24.30 24.67
N VAL A 248 -1.83 -24.04 23.88
CA VAL A 248 -1.90 -24.00 22.41
C VAL A 248 -0.94 -25.03 21.83
N ALA A 249 -1.52 -26.05 21.17
CA ALA A 249 -0.82 -27.20 20.61
C ALA A 249 -0.48 -27.01 19.12
N GLY A 250 0.61 -27.63 18.66
CA GLY A 250 1.04 -27.62 17.26
C GLY A 250 1.84 -26.37 16.81
N VAL A 251 2.04 -25.40 17.71
CA VAL A 251 2.81 -24.15 17.47
C VAL A 251 4.25 -24.52 17.16
N THR A 252 4.79 -24.01 16.05
CA THR A 252 6.23 -24.11 15.74
C THR A 252 7.00 -23.19 16.68
N VAL A 253 7.94 -23.76 17.44
CA VAL A 253 8.86 -23.03 18.31
C VAL A 253 10.28 -23.26 17.81
N THR A 254 11.04 -22.19 17.60
CA THR A 254 12.43 -22.24 17.12
C THR A 254 13.34 -21.52 18.10
N GLY A 255 14.56 -22.04 18.26
CA GLY A 255 15.56 -21.47 19.14
C GLY A 255 16.97 -21.54 18.55
N SER A 256 17.83 -20.62 18.94
CA SER A 256 19.21 -20.51 18.48
C SER A 256 20.09 -19.79 19.50
N TYR A 257 21.40 -19.95 19.41
CA TYR A 257 22.35 -19.16 20.19
C TYR A 257 23.57 -18.73 19.36
N LEU A 258 24.16 -17.59 19.70
CA LEU A 258 25.36 -17.09 19.03
C LEU A 258 26.57 -18.00 19.30
N LYS A 259 27.43 -18.18 18.30
CA LYS A 259 28.69 -18.94 18.46
C LYS A 259 29.75 -18.16 19.24
N ASP A 260 30.67 -18.89 19.85
CA ASP A 260 31.73 -18.33 20.70
C ASP A 260 32.55 -17.24 19.99
N SER A 261 32.84 -17.39 18.69
CA SER A 261 33.59 -16.41 17.91
C SER A 261 32.79 -15.13 17.64
N ALA A 262 31.48 -15.22 17.41
CA ALA A 262 30.59 -14.05 17.31
C ALA A 262 30.52 -13.29 18.64
N ILE A 263 30.50 -14.01 19.76
CA ILE A 263 30.51 -13.40 21.09
C ILE A 263 31.87 -12.73 21.37
N ARG A 264 32.99 -13.33 20.98
CA ARG A 264 34.32 -12.66 21.03
C ARG A 264 34.38 -11.40 20.15
N ARG A 265 33.72 -11.39 18.98
CA ARG A 265 33.57 -10.19 18.14
C ARG A 265 32.75 -9.10 18.86
N ILE A 266 31.62 -9.44 19.49
CA ILE A 266 30.79 -8.49 20.26
C ILE A 266 31.58 -7.87 21.43
N MET A 267 32.21 -8.71 22.26
CA MET A 267 32.94 -8.28 23.45
C MET A 267 34.14 -7.37 23.16
N THR A 268 34.66 -7.40 21.93
CA THR A 268 35.83 -6.63 21.48
C THR A 268 35.45 -5.46 20.57
N GLY A 269 34.69 -5.72 19.50
CA GLY A 269 34.26 -4.75 18.49
C GLY A 269 33.30 -3.70 19.05
N TYR A 270 32.12 -4.12 19.54
CA TYR A 270 31.16 -3.18 20.11
C TYR A 270 31.75 -2.40 21.30
N LYS A 271 32.59 -3.04 22.12
CA LYS A 271 33.32 -2.38 23.22
C LYS A 271 34.20 -1.23 22.73
N THR A 272 34.81 -1.37 21.56
CA THR A 272 35.69 -0.35 20.96
C THR A 272 34.89 0.84 20.44
N ILE A 273 33.67 0.58 19.92
CA ILE A 273 32.76 1.60 19.39
C ILE A 273 32.04 2.35 20.52
N ALA A 274 31.47 1.64 21.49
CA ALA A 274 30.62 2.21 22.54
C ALA A 274 31.38 2.66 23.80
N GLY A 275 32.69 2.40 23.90
CA GLY A 275 33.52 2.71 25.08
C GLY A 275 33.19 1.90 26.36
N LYS A 276 32.06 1.17 26.37
CA LYS A 276 31.58 0.31 27.47
C LYS A 276 31.85 -1.16 27.15
N THR A 277 32.19 -1.97 28.15
CA THR A 277 32.22 -3.43 27.97
C THR A 277 30.78 -3.97 28.03
N PRO A 278 30.32 -4.77 27.05
CA PRO A 278 28.97 -5.32 27.03
C PRO A 278 28.54 -5.95 28.36
N ARG A 279 27.38 -5.54 28.86
CA ARG A 279 26.70 -6.04 30.07
C ARG A 279 27.50 -5.97 31.38
N ALA A 280 28.69 -5.34 31.37
CA ALA A 280 29.55 -5.23 32.54
C ALA A 280 28.97 -4.29 33.60
N GLY A 281 29.07 -4.68 34.88
CA GLY A 281 28.58 -3.88 36.02
C GLY A 281 27.06 -3.86 36.20
N GLY A 282 26.30 -4.57 35.36
CA GLY A 282 24.85 -4.64 35.43
C GLY A 282 24.15 -3.29 35.23
N ILE A 283 22.91 -3.17 35.71
CA ILE A 283 21.95 -2.08 35.44
C ILE A 283 22.35 -0.67 35.95
N ALA A 284 23.54 -0.55 36.55
CA ALA A 284 24.16 0.70 36.96
C ALA A 284 25.16 1.26 35.94
N ILE A 285 25.67 0.42 35.01
CA ILE A 285 26.67 0.76 33.99
C ILE A 285 26.16 0.43 32.58
N TRP A 286 25.39 -0.65 32.45
CA TRP A 286 24.77 -1.12 31.23
C TRP A 286 23.24 -0.99 31.31
N THR A 287 22.68 -0.06 30.54
CA THR A 287 21.25 0.26 30.52
C THR A 287 20.50 -0.54 29.43
N PRO A 288 19.17 -0.65 29.48
CA PRO A 288 18.35 -1.13 28.36
C PRO A 288 18.66 -0.42 27.03
N LYS A 289 18.96 0.88 27.09
CA LYS A 289 19.37 1.67 25.92
C LYS A 289 20.73 1.21 25.35
N ASP A 290 21.70 0.89 26.21
CA ASP A 290 22.99 0.31 25.79
C ASP A 290 22.79 -1.08 25.16
N GLU A 291 21.91 -1.90 25.75
CA GLU A 291 21.55 -3.22 25.24
C GLU A 291 20.86 -3.12 23.87
N ALA A 292 19.85 -2.26 23.70
CA ALA A 292 19.17 -2.04 22.43
C ALA A 292 20.13 -1.59 21.32
N SER A 293 21.04 -0.67 21.64
CA SER A 293 22.08 -0.17 20.71
C SER A 293 23.05 -1.29 20.29
N MET A 294 23.41 -2.18 21.21
CA MET A 294 24.24 -3.35 20.92
C MET A 294 23.51 -4.39 20.07
N GLN A 295 22.22 -4.62 20.32
CA GLN A 295 21.42 -5.60 19.57
C GLN A 295 21.15 -5.13 18.13
N ALA A 296 20.92 -3.83 17.95
CA ALA A 296 20.88 -3.22 16.61
C ALA A 296 22.22 -3.41 15.87
N TRP A 297 23.36 -3.18 16.54
CA TRP A 297 24.68 -3.46 15.96
C TRP A 297 24.87 -4.94 15.63
N ILE A 298 24.46 -5.88 16.49
CA ILE A 298 24.55 -7.32 16.21
C ILE A 298 23.76 -7.68 14.94
N LYS A 299 22.51 -7.21 14.81
CA LYS A 299 21.72 -7.45 13.59
C LYS A 299 22.34 -6.85 12.33
N ASP A 300 22.87 -5.63 12.43
CA ASP A 300 23.58 -4.97 11.33
C ASP A 300 24.80 -5.79 10.84
N GLN A 301 25.57 -6.38 11.76
CA GLN A 301 26.69 -7.25 11.40
C GLN A 301 26.21 -8.61 10.85
N ILE A 302 25.15 -9.20 11.40
CA ILE A 302 24.55 -10.44 10.88
C ILE A 302 24.04 -10.24 9.44
N ALA A 303 23.35 -9.13 9.16
CA ALA A 303 22.86 -8.81 7.81
C ALA A 303 23.99 -8.58 6.79
N LYS A 304 25.18 -8.18 7.23
CA LYS A 304 26.36 -7.95 6.38
C LYS A 304 27.24 -9.19 6.19
N GLU A 305 27.30 -10.08 7.19
CA GLU A 305 28.17 -11.25 7.17
C GLU A 305 27.44 -12.59 6.94
N GLY A 306 26.10 -12.59 6.97
CA GLY A 306 25.26 -13.79 6.87
C GLY A 306 25.04 -14.47 8.23
N VAL A 307 23.85 -15.05 8.40
CA VAL A 307 23.40 -15.70 9.65
C VAL A 307 24.29 -16.89 10.04
N ASP A 308 24.73 -17.66 9.03
CA ASP A 308 25.69 -18.77 9.15
C ASP A 308 26.99 -18.36 9.85
N ASN A 309 27.42 -17.10 9.75
CA ASN A 309 28.63 -16.62 10.41
C ASN A 309 28.44 -16.33 11.92
N TRP A 310 27.20 -16.21 12.41
CA TRP A 310 26.90 -15.74 13.77
C TRP A 310 26.19 -16.76 14.66
N ILE A 311 25.27 -17.57 14.13
CA ILE A 311 24.57 -18.62 14.88
C ILE A 311 25.46 -19.87 15.02
N ALA A 312 25.38 -20.56 16.17
CA ALA A 312 26.08 -21.83 16.40
C ALA A 312 25.28 -23.04 15.90
N GLU A 313 24.00 -23.07 16.24
CA GLU A 313 23.00 -24.03 15.77
C GLU A 313 21.60 -23.44 15.97
N THR A 314 20.65 -23.94 15.17
CA THR A 314 19.22 -23.67 15.29
C THR A 314 18.51 -24.99 15.53
N VAL A 315 17.48 -25.00 16.37
CA VAL A 315 16.65 -26.18 16.66
C VAL A 315 15.18 -25.75 16.67
N THR A 316 14.32 -26.58 16.09
CA THR A 316 12.87 -26.33 15.98
C THR A 316 12.07 -27.51 16.52
N THR A 317 10.91 -27.25 17.09
CA THR A 317 9.95 -28.25 17.56
C THR A 317 8.51 -27.75 17.41
N LYS A 318 7.53 -28.60 17.74
CA LYS A 318 6.13 -28.18 17.88
C LYS A 318 5.62 -28.41 19.31
N THR A 319 4.70 -27.57 19.77
CA THR A 319 4.08 -27.73 21.09
C THR A 319 3.16 -28.95 21.16
N ASP A 320 3.14 -29.62 22.31
CA ASP A 320 2.30 -30.78 22.58
C ASP A 320 0.83 -30.37 22.92
N ALA A 321 -0.02 -31.35 23.25
CA ALA A 321 -1.41 -31.10 23.65
C ALA A 321 -1.57 -30.23 24.91
N ASN A 322 -0.53 -30.13 25.75
CA ASN A 322 -0.46 -29.28 26.94
C ASN A 322 0.22 -27.93 26.64
N GLY A 323 0.50 -27.63 25.36
CA GLY A 323 1.20 -26.44 24.90
C GLY A 323 2.69 -26.44 25.26
N GLU A 324 3.23 -27.52 25.81
CA GLU A 324 4.63 -27.63 26.24
C GLU A 324 5.55 -27.91 25.06
N TYR A 325 6.78 -27.40 25.14
CA TYR A 325 7.81 -27.65 24.15
C TYR A 325 9.18 -27.88 24.81
N ALA A 326 10.07 -28.56 24.08
CA ALA A 326 11.49 -28.65 24.42
C ALA A 326 12.34 -28.63 23.14
N LEU A 327 13.36 -27.77 23.16
CA LEU A 327 14.42 -27.66 22.17
C LEU A 327 15.70 -28.22 22.80
N GLN A 328 16.22 -29.32 22.26
CA GLN A 328 17.46 -29.96 22.70
C GLN A 328 18.58 -29.62 21.71
N PHE A 329 19.56 -28.88 22.18
CA PHE A 329 20.73 -28.47 21.42
C PHE A 329 21.83 -29.53 21.46
N LYS A 330 22.66 -29.55 20.41
CA LYS A 330 23.88 -30.38 20.32
C LYS A 330 24.95 -29.86 21.27
N GLY A 331 25.09 -28.55 21.38
CA GLY A 331 26.07 -27.86 22.23
C GLY A 331 27.41 -27.65 21.54
N THR A 332 28.05 -26.53 21.86
CA THR A 332 29.37 -26.11 21.37
C THR A 332 30.47 -26.54 22.35
N TRP A 333 31.54 -27.16 21.86
CA TRP A 333 32.65 -27.65 22.68
C TRP A 333 33.43 -26.52 23.35
N GLY A 334 33.63 -26.62 24.67
CA GLY A 334 34.33 -25.63 25.47
C GLY A 334 33.87 -25.59 26.92
N SER A 335 34.64 -24.90 27.76
CA SER A 335 34.30 -24.68 29.17
C SER A 335 33.72 -23.28 29.47
N HIS A 336 34.01 -22.28 28.62
CA HIS A 336 33.53 -20.90 28.81
C HIS A 336 33.55 -20.08 27.50
N VAL A 337 32.51 -19.25 27.34
CA VAL A 337 32.12 -18.52 26.12
C VAL A 337 33.14 -17.50 25.55
N ALA A 338 34.05 -16.98 26.39
CA ALA A 338 34.61 -15.62 26.18
C ALA A 338 36.14 -15.53 26.12
N ASP A 339 36.89 -16.64 26.13
CA ASP A 339 38.34 -16.61 26.35
C ASP A 339 39.06 -17.79 25.66
N GLU A 340 39.90 -17.49 24.65
CA GLU A 340 40.63 -18.50 23.86
C GLU A 340 41.75 -19.21 24.64
N GLU A 341 42.20 -18.64 25.76
CA GLU A 341 43.11 -19.35 26.68
C GLU A 341 42.35 -20.36 27.56
N LYS A 342 41.02 -20.31 27.61
CA LYS A 342 40.18 -21.05 28.58
C LYS A 342 39.09 -21.92 27.94
N CYS A 343 39.43 -22.62 26.84
CA CYS A 343 38.66 -23.81 26.46
C CYS A 343 38.64 -24.89 27.58
N GLY A 344 39.57 -24.79 28.53
CA GLY A 344 39.70 -25.67 29.68
C GLY A 344 40.64 -26.82 29.36
N LEU A 345 40.15 -28.05 29.51
CA LEU A 345 40.90 -29.27 29.15
C LEU A 345 40.49 -29.83 27.78
N VAL A 346 39.57 -29.17 27.08
CA VAL A 346 39.06 -29.56 25.75
C VAL A 346 40.15 -29.35 24.68
N ASP A 347 40.23 -30.24 23.68
CA ASP A 347 41.15 -30.08 22.56
C ASP A 347 40.90 -28.75 21.82
N LYS A 348 41.96 -27.96 21.60
CA LYS A 348 41.90 -26.68 20.90
C LYS A 348 41.32 -26.79 19.48
N LYS A 349 41.38 -27.96 18.84
CA LYS A 349 40.76 -28.23 17.53
C LYS A 349 39.24 -28.38 17.57
N LEU A 350 38.68 -28.79 18.72
CA LEU A 350 37.24 -28.85 18.94
C LEU A 350 36.69 -27.54 19.49
N CYS A 351 37.54 -26.68 20.08
CA CYS A 351 37.12 -25.47 20.77
C CYS A 351 36.23 -24.55 19.90
N GLY A 352 35.02 -24.25 20.36
CA GLY A 352 34.06 -23.41 19.65
C GLY A 352 33.40 -24.07 18.44
N THR A 353 33.60 -25.38 18.21
CA THR A 353 32.87 -26.14 17.18
C THR A 353 31.67 -26.87 17.76
N LEU A 354 30.70 -27.19 16.91
CA LEU A 354 29.47 -27.89 17.29
C LEU A 354 29.76 -29.37 17.59
N ALA A 355 29.12 -29.93 18.63
CA ALA A 355 29.13 -31.37 18.86
C ALA A 355 28.28 -32.11 17.81
N ALA A 356 28.64 -33.36 17.49
CA ALA A 356 27.90 -34.17 16.52
C ALA A 356 26.43 -34.35 16.91
N ASP A 357 26.18 -34.58 18.21
CA ASP A 357 24.86 -34.79 18.78
C ASP A 357 24.80 -34.33 20.25
N ALA A 358 23.59 -34.24 20.80
CA ALA A 358 23.36 -33.77 22.17
C ALA A 358 23.95 -34.68 23.27
N LYS A 359 24.17 -35.98 23.03
CA LYS A 359 24.73 -36.95 23.99
C LYS A 359 26.26 -36.97 23.96
N THR A 360 26.87 -36.74 22.79
CA THR A 360 28.33 -36.67 22.61
C THR A 360 28.94 -35.52 23.42
N GLY A 361 29.91 -35.81 24.29
CA GLY A 361 30.57 -34.84 25.17
C GLY A 361 30.01 -34.81 26.60
N SER A 362 30.18 -33.68 27.29
CA SER A 362 29.79 -33.51 28.70
C SER A 362 29.28 -32.10 28.98
N TRP A 363 28.06 -32.00 29.51
CA TRP A 363 27.49 -30.72 29.96
C TRP A 363 28.07 -30.20 31.29
N LEU A 364 28.99 -30.94 31.92
CA LEU A 364 29.77 -30.46 33.07
C LEU A 364 30.93 -29.60 32.58
N LYS A 365 31.13 -28.42 33.17
CA LYS A 365 32.23 -27.49 32.82
C LYS A 365 33.56 -27.95 33.44
N GLY A 366 34.69 -27.64 32.78
CA GLY A 366 36.04 -27.86 33.33
C GLY A 366 36.65 -29.25 33.13
N ASN A 367 36.17 -30.06 32.18
CA ASN A 367 36.75 -31.36 31.83
C ASN A 367 37.11 -31.45 30.33
N ALA A 368 37.83 -32.50 29.92
CA ALA A 368 38.34 -32.64 28.55
C ALA A 368 37.25 -32.83 27.48
N ASN A 369 36.03 -33.18 27.89
CA ASN A 369 34.86 -33.34 27.03
C ASN A 369 33.80 -32.25 27.29
N SER A 370 34.14 -31.15 27.96
CA SER A 370 33.16 -30.09 28.26
C SER A 370 32.57 -29.46 27.01
N LYS A 371 31.25 -29.27 27.02
CA LYS A 371 30.50 -28.47 26.05
C LYS A 371 29.42 -27.64 26.75
N HIS A 372 28.90 -26.67 26.03
CA HIS A 372 27.94 -25.69 26.54
C HIS A 372 26.96 -25.22 25.46
N ILE A 373 25.93 -24.50 25.88
CA ILE A 373 25.15 -23.61 25.02
C ILE A 373 25.43 -22.17 25.49
N ASN A 374 25.38 -21.20 24.58
CA ASN A 374 25.54 -19.80 24.96
C ASN A 374 24.18 -19.23 25.36
N ASP A 375 23.72 -19.65 26.53
CA ASP A 375 22.42 -19.29 27.10
C ASP A 375 22.28 -17.78 27.30
N ASP A 376 23.35 -17.11 27.72
CA ASP A 376 23.45 -15.65 27.79
C ASP A 376 23.55 -14.93 26.42
N TRP A 377 23.36 -15.65 25.31
CA TRP A 377 23.29 -15.11 23.93
C TRP A 377 22.31 -15.90 23.04
N MET A 378 21.21 -16.38 23.61
CA MET A 378 20.17 -17.11 22.87
C MET A 378 19.03 -16.21 22.35
N PHE A 379 18.31 -16.70 21.35
CA PHE A 379 17.02 -16.18 20.91
C PHE A 379 16.05 -17.35 20.70
N ILE A 380 14.80 -17.20 21.17
CA ILE A 380 13.73 -18.19 21.02
C ILE A 380 12.49 -17.45 20.54
N SER A 381 11.84 -17.93 19.48
CA SER A 381 10.57 -17.41 18.99
C SER A 381 9.58 -18.52 18.67
N ILE A 382 8.32 -18.11 18.47
CA ILE A 382 7.31 -18.88 17.77
C ILE A 382 7.10 -18.30 16.37
N GLU A 383 6.38 -19.03 15.52
CA GLU A 383 5.86 -18.48 14.26
C GLU A 383 4.95 -17.26 14.52
N ASN A 384 5.10 -16.19 13.73
CA ASN A 384 4.22 -15.02 13.83
C ASN A 384 2.83 -15.36 13.31
N HIS A 385 1.81 -14.85 13.98
CA HIS A 385 0.42 -15.09 13.62
C HIS A 385 -0.34 -13.76 13.54
N PRO A 386 -0.96 -13.40 12.40
CA PRO A 386 -1.77 -12.19 12.29
C PRO A 386 -2.93 -12.19 13.31
N GLY A 387 -3.29 -11.01 13.81
CA GLY A 387 -4.30 -10.85 14.86
C GLY A 387 -3.90 -11.33 16.28
N ILE A 388 -2.75 -11.99 16.46
CA ILE A 388 -2.27 -12.45 17.77
C ILE A 388 -1.02 -11.67 18.19
N ALA A 389 -1.06 -11.08 19.38
CA ALA A 389 0.13 -10.54 20.04
C ALA A 389 0.72 -11.58 21.02
N GLN A 390 2.06 -11.58 21.14
CA GLN A 390 2.79 -12.52 21.98
C GLN A 390 3.69 -11.83 23.02
N THR A 391 3.67 -12.38 24.24
CA THR A 391 4.45 -11.90 25.39
C THR A 391 5.34 -13.03 25.89
N SER A 392 6.65 -12.85 25.69
CA SER A 392 7.70 -13.81 26.05
C SER A 392 8.96 -13.07 26.49
N PRO A 393 9.96 -13.74 27.10
CA PRO A 393 11.24 -13.11 27.45
C PRO A 393 11.96 -12.43 26.26
N PHE A 394 11.58 -12.73 25.01
CA PHE A 394 12.25 -12.30 23.78
C PHE A 394 11.58 -11.10 23.06
N TYR A 395 10.55 -10.49 23.65
CA TYR A 395 9.69 -9.44 23.05
C TYR A 395 10.36 -8.26 22.33
N ASN A 396 11.64 -7.98 22.57
CA ASN A 396 12.38 -6.85 21.98
C ASN A 396 13.38 -7.28 20.90
N ASN A 397 13.16 -8.45 20.28
CA ASN A 397 13.91 -8.97 19.12
C ASN A 397 15.43 -9.00 19.34
N ALA A 398 15.88 -9.51 20.49
CA ALA A 398 17.27 -9.43 20.96
C ALA A 398 17.79 -10.77 21.53
N PHE A 399 19.06 -11.09 21.26
CA PHE A 399 19.77 -12.23 21.87
C PHE A 399 19.95 -11.99 23.37
N LYS A 400 19.16 -12.65 24.22
CA LYS A 400 18.99 -12.30 25.64
C LYS A 400 20.26 -12.56 26.44
N GLY A 401 20.65 -11.57 27.23
CA GLY A 401 21.81 -11.61 28.13
C GLY A 401 21.48 -12.03 29.55
N TYR A 402 22.49 -12.62 30.20
CA TYR A 402 22.53 -13.02 31.61
C TYR A 402 21.16 -13.39 32.17
N ILE A 403 20.76 -14.68 32.15
CA ILE A 403 19.38 -15.05 32.54
C ILE A 403 19.02 -14.65 33.99
N GLY A 404 19.99 -14.41 34.89
CA GLY A 404 19.72 -13.76 36.18
C GLY A 404 19.13 -12.33 36.08
N SER A 405 19.28 -11.66 34.93
CA SER A 405 18.60 -10.43 34.56
C SER A 405 17.17 -10.64 34.09
N LEU A 406 16.81 -11.82 33.55
CA LEU A 406 15.42 -12.17 33.25
C LEU A 406 14.64 -12.38 34.55
N THR A 407 15.22 -13.11 35.52
CA THR A 407 14.62 -13.29 36.84
C THR A 407 14.63 -11.99 37.67
N THR A 408 15.65 -11.12 37.51
CA THR A 408 15.64 -9.76 38.09
C THR A 408 14.56 -8.87 37.46
N ALA A 409 14.27 -9.04 36.16
CA ALA A 409 13.09 -8.44 35.51
C ALA A 409 11.78 -9.20 35.82
N GLY A 410 11.80 -10.21 36.68
CA GLY A 410 10.62 -10.92 37.16
C GLY A 410 10.15 -12.11 36.34
N TRP A 411 10.76 -12.42 35.18
CA TRP A 411 10.32 -13.55 34.36
C TRP A 411 10.45 -14.88 35.14
N PRO A 412 9.48 -15.82 35.02
CA PRO A 412 9.45 -17.06 35.79
C PRO A 412 10.45 -18.13 35.30
N VAL A 413 11.44 -17.71 34.50
CA VAL A 413 12.44 -18.58 33.86
C VAL A 413 13.36 -19.20 34.91
N THR A 414 13.57 -20.51 34.80
CA THR A 414 14.52 -21.26 35.63
C THR A 414 15.78 -21.58 34.82
N ASN A 415 16.93 -21.04 35.23
CA ASN A 415 18.25 -21.42 34.69
C ASN A 415 18.96 -22.34 35.67
N MET A 416 19.56 -23.41 35.15
CA MET A 416 20.78 -23.99 35.73
C MET A 416 21.77 -24.27 34.58
N VAL A 417 23.03 -24.55 34.91
CA VAL A 417 24.14 -24.65 33.93
C VAL A 417 23.75 -25.45 32.69
N ASN A 418 23.78 -24.78 31.53
CA ASN A 418 23.46 -25.31 30.20
C ASN A 418 21.97 -25.66 29.96
N TYR A 419 20.99 -25.20 30.74
CA TYR A 419 19.57 -25.29 30.34
C TYR A 419 18.67 -24.17 30.87
N LEU A 420 17.59 -23.90 30.13
CA LEU A 420 16.45 -23.08 30.59
C LEU A 420 15.15 -23.88 30.65
N ASN A 421 14.31 -23.55 31.62
CA ASN A 421 12.93 -24.03 31.73
C ASN A 421 11.97 -22.86 32.04
N HIS A 422 10.67 -23.07 31.79
CA HIS A 422 9.61 -22.05 31.92
C HIS A 422 9.78 -20.82 31.00
N VAL A 423 10.38 -21.02 29.82
CA VAL A 423 10.47 -20.00 28.76
C VAL A 423 9.14 -19.94 28.02
N ASN A 424 8.17 -19.24 28.61
CA ASN A 424 6.78 -19.26 28.16
C ASN A 424 6.48 -18.18 27.11
N PHE A 425 5.46 -18.44 26.30
CA PHE A 425 4.83 -17.50 25.37
C PHE A 425 3.35 -17.37 25.74
N ALA A 426 2.98 -16.20 26.29
CA ALA A 426 1.60 -15.83 26.57
C ALA A 426 1.00 -15.13 25.34
N LEU A 427 -0.10 -15.67 24.80
CA LEU A 427 -0.78 -15.16 23.61
C LEU A 427 -2.02 -14.35 24.00
N TYR A 428 -2.24 -13.26 23.27
CA TYR A 428 -3.37 -12.34 23.45
C TYR A 428 -4.01 -12.03 22.07
N PRO A 429 -5.35 -11.98 21.95
CA PRO A 429 -5.99 -11.51 20.73
C PRO A 429 -5.80 -9.99 20.64
N GLU A 430 -5.12 -9.53 19.58
CA GLU A 430 -4.85 -8.11 19.36
C GLU A 430 -5.96 -7.45 18.54
N TYR A 431 -6.33 -8.09 17.44
CA TYR A 431 -7.42 -7.71 16.55
C TYR A 431 -7.92 -8.95 15.80
N VAL A 432 -9.14 -8.89 15.25
CA VAL A 432 -9.60 -9.90 14.31
C VAL A 432 -9.03 -9.53 12.94
N ASP A 433 -8.17 -10.38 12.41
CA ASP A 433 -7.66 -10.24 11.05
C ASP A 433 -8.66 -10.93 10.11
N PHE A 434 -9.17 -10.22 9.11
CA PHE A 434 -10.20 -10.71 8.19
C PHE A 434 -10.04 -10.03 6.84
N ASP A 435 -9.79 -10.83 5.80
CA ASP A 435 -9.17 -10.35 4.56
C ASP A 435 -9.59 -11.23 3.38
N VAL A 436 -9.93 -10.62 2.24
CA VAL A 436 -10.40 -11.28 1.02
C VAL A 436 -9.26 -11.40 0.01
N ASN A 437 -9.01 -12.63 -0.46
CA ASN A 437 -7.86 -12.94 -1.32
C ASN A 437 -8.28 -13.70 -2.59
N PRO A 438 -7.60 -13.51 -3.73
CA PRO A 438 -6.56 -12.50 -3.99
C PRO A 438 -7.12 -11.13 -4.41
N TYR A 439 -8.42 -11.05 -4.68
CA TYR A 439 -9.06 -9.90 -5.32
C TYR A 439 -9.48 -8.83 -4.31
N ASN A 440 -9.46 -7.57 -4.75
CA ASN A 440 -9.82 -6.40 -3.93
C ASN A 440 -10.85 -5.50 -4.65
N THR A 441 -11.07 -4.28 -4.14
CA THR A 441 -12.05 -3.33 -4.73
C THR A 441 -11.44 -2.30 -5.70
N THR A 442 -10.11 -2.27 -5.83
CA THR A 442 -9.34 -1.18 -6.45
C THR A 442 -8.69 -1.57 -7.78
N ASP A 443 -7.81 -2.56 -7.77
CA ASP A 443 -6.79 -2.78 -8.79
C ASP A 443 -6.61 -4.26 -9.15
N ASN A 444 -6.78 -5.19 -8.21
CA ASN A 444 -6.90 -6.62 -8.50
C ASN A 444 -8.39 -7.03 -8.54
N LEU A 445 -9.07 -6.66 -9.62
CA LEU A 445 -10.50 -6.91 -9.81
C LEU A 445 -10.77 -8.32 -10.36
N ALA A 446 -11.85 -8.95 -9.88
CA ALA A 446 -12.25 -10.29 -10.32
C ALA A 446 -13.08 -10.27 -11.61
N LYS A 447 -13.14 -11.42 -12.28
CA LYS A 447 -13.98 -11.69 -13.46
C LYS A 447 -14.99 -12.81 -13.18
N ARG A 448 -15.89 -13.05 -14.14
CA ARG A 448 -16.87 -14.16 -14.09
C ARG A 448 -16.16 -15.52 -13.91
N GLY A 449 -16.60 -16.32 -12.94
CA GLY A 449 -16.01 -17.63 -12.65
C GLY A 449 -14.74 -17.63 -11.79
N ASP A 450 -14.13 -16.46 -11.51
CA ASP A 450 -13.04 -16.37 -10.53
C ASP A 450 -13.55 -16.71 -9.12
N THR A 451 -12.65 -17.18 -8.25
CA THR A 451 -13.00 -17.51 -6.86
C THR A 451 -12.16 -16.71 -5.87
N ALA A 452 -12.83 -15.89 -5.06
CA ALA A 452 -12.23 -15.24 -3.90
C ALA A 452 -12.33 -16.14 -2.68
N GLY A 453 -11.26 -16.28 -1.92
CA GLY A 453 -11.23 -16.89 -0.58
C GLY A 453 -11.23 -15.83 0.52
N THR A 454 -11.48 -16.26 1.76
CA THR A 454 -11.27 -15.44 2.96
C THR A 454 -10.13 -15.98 3.81
N THR A 455 -9.34 -15.09 4.39
CA THR A 455 -8.44 -15.34 5.52
C THR A 455 -9.15 -14.88 6.80
N THR A 456 -8.96 -15.57 7.92
CA THR A 456 -9.50 -15.13 9.22
C THR A 456 -8.65 -15.68 10.35
N THR A 457 -8.04 -14.82 11.16
CA THR A 457 -7.20 -15.20 12.32
C THR A 457 -7.45 -14.28 13.52
N GLY A 458 -6.81 -14.56 14.66
CA GLY A 458 -6.93 -13.72 15.87
C GLY A 458 -8.25 -13.86 16.63
N LEU A 459 -9.17 -14.75 16.23
CA LEU A 459 -10.43 -14.91 16.95
C LEU A 459 -10.21 -15.53 18.34
N PRO A 460 -10.90 -15.03 19.37
CA PRO A 460 -10.75 -15.50 20.74
C PRO A 460 -11.40 -16.89 20.94
N LYS A 461 -10.69 -17.94 20.53
CA LYS A 461 -11.10 -19.35 20.68
C LYS A 461 -11.48 -19.73 22.11
N ALA A 462 -10.89 -19.04 23.09
CA ALA A 462 -10.83 -19.52 24.47
C ALA A 462 -11.81 -18.85 25.45
N TRP A 463 -12.57 -17.83 25.04
CA TRP A 463 -13.53 -17.16 25.94
C TRP A 463 -14.81 -17.96 26.21
N ASN A 464 -15.14 -18.97 25.39
CA ASN A 464 -15.98 -20.11 25.78
C ASN A 464 -15.92 -21.23 24.72
N ASN A 465 -16.14 -22.49 25.12
CA ASN A 465 -16.16 -23.66 24.22
C ASN A 465 -17.48 -23.79 23.40
N SER A 466 -18.19 -22.70 23.13
CA SER A 466 -19.56 -22.72 22.57
C SER A 466 -19.81 -21.69 21.46
N THR A 467 -19.11 -20.56 21.44
CA THR A 467 -19.18 -19.57 20.36
C THR A 467 -18.76 -20.20 19.04
N THR A 468 -19.57 -19.94 18.02
CA THR A 468 -19.29 -20.29 16.62
C THR A 468 -19.29 -19.04 15.78
N TYR A 469 -18.63 -19.09 14.63
CA TYR A 469 -18.50 -17.96 13.72
C TYR A 469 -19.00 -18.37 12.34
N GLN A 470 -19.56 -17.41 11.59
CA GLN A 470 -20.07 -17.64 10.25
C GLN A 470 -19.61 -16.50 9.35
N ILE A 471 -19.17 -16.85 8.15
CA ILE A 471 -18.82 -15.88 7.11
C ILE A 471 -19.98 -15.87 6.12
N GLU A 472 -20.47 -14.68 5.82
CA GLU A 472 -21.63 -14.47 4.96
C GLU A 472 -21.29 -13.43 3.89
N TRP A 473 -21.35 -13.87 2.63
CA TRP A 473 -21.14 -13.03 1.46
C TRP A 473 -22.43 -12.30 1.06
N SER A 474 -22.30 -11.01 0.81
CA SER A 474 -23.39 -10.13 0.39
C SER A 474 -23.00 -9.28 -0.81
N ALA A 475 -23.96 -8.96 -1.66
CA ALA A 475 -23.81 -8.08 -2.82
C ALA A 475 -25.05 -7.18 -2.92
N GLU A 476 -24.85 -5.90 -3.22
CA GLU A 476 -25.94 -4.90 -3.33
C GLU A 476 -26.82 -4.78 -2.06
N GLY A 477 -26.31 -5.25 -0.90
CA GLY A 477 -27.01 -5.28 0.39
C GLY A 477 -27.56 -6.66 0.78
N GLU A 478 -27.89 -7.50 -0.20
CA GLU A 478 -28.51 -8.83 -0.02
C GLU A 478 -27.48 -9.95 0.12
N VAL A 479 -27.87 -11.06 0.76
CA VAL A 479 -27.00 -12.25 0.91
C VAL A 479 -26.95 -13.04 -0.41
N VAL A 480 -25.75 -13.34 -0.89
CA VAL A 480 -25.56 -14.07 -2.16
C VAL A 480 -26.06 -15.52 -1.99
N PRO A 481 -26.83 -16.08 -2.94
CA PRO A 481 -27.25 -17.48 -2.89
C PRO A 481 -26.06 -18.45 -2.76
N GLY A 482 -26.02 -19.23 -1.67
CA GLY A 482 -24.89 -20.12 -1.34
C GLY A 482 -23.69 -19.43 -0.67
N GLY A 483 -23.70 -18.09 -0.53
CA GLY A 483 -22.62 -17.30 0.05
C GLY A 483 -22.57 -17.27 1.59
N SER A 484 -23.51 -17.91 2.28
CA SER A 484 -23.47 -18.07 3.75
C SER A 484 -22.89 -19.43 4.10
N CYS A 485 -21.64 -19.45 4.57
CA CYS A 485 -20.92 -20.69 4.90
C CYS A 485 -21.46 -21.37 6.17
N GLU A 486 -21.08 -22.63 6.39
CA GLU A 486 -21.40 -23.34 7.65
C GLU A 486 -20.81 -22.60 8.87
N LYS A 487 -21.45 -22.75 10.04
CA LYS A 487 -20.95 -22.19 11.31
C LYS A 487 -19.74 -22.98 11.80
N GLN A 488 -18.60 -22.30 11.88
CA GLN A 488 -17.31 -22.90 12.23
C GLN A 488 -16.91 -22.61 13.69
N ARG A 489 -15.88 -23.33 14.14
CA ARG A 489 -15.14 -23.07 15.38
C ARG A 489 -13.67 -22.83 15.01
N PRO A 490 -13.00 -21.82 15.59
CA PRO A 490 -11.60 -21.58 15.26
C PRO A 490 -10.67 -22.71 15.73
N ASN A 491 -9.52 -22.81 15.07
CA ASN A 491 -8.45 -23.76 15.37
C ASN A 491 -7.75 -23.43 16.72
N ALA A 492 -6.53 -23.91 17.00
CA ALA A 492 -5.83 -23.59 18.25
C ALA A 492 -5.39 -22.11 18.38
N MET A 493 -5.15 -21.44 17.25
CA MET A 493 -4.63 -20.07 17.10
C MET A 493 -5.71 -19.00 16.87
N GLY A 494 -6.97 -19.40 16.67
CA GLY A 494 -8.06 -18.44 16.43
C GLY A 494 -8.50 -18.36 14.97
N ASP A 495 -8.10 -19.31 14.12
CA ASP A 495 -8.30 -19.20 12.68
C ASP A 495 -9.52 -19.98 12.21
N LEU A 496 -10.24 -19.43 11.23
CA LEU A 496 -11.32 -20.14 10.53
C LEU A 496 -10.81 -20.77 9.23
N LYS A 497 -11.51 -21.80 8.76
CA LYS A 497 -11.35 -22.29 7.38
C LYS A 497 -12.00 -21.28 6.43
N SER A 498 -11.26 -20.94 5.38
CA SER A 498 -11.71 -20.05 4.29
C SER A 498 -13.14 -20.35 3.81
N CYS A 499 -13.91 -19.28 3.56
CA CYS A 499 -15.26 -19.32 3.01
C CYS A 499 -15.23 -18.77 1.57
N PRO A 500 -14.92 -19.60 0.55
CA PRO A 500 -14.75 -19.12 -0.81
C PRO A 500 -16.09 -18.75 -1.48
N LEU A 501 -16.07 -17.68 -2.28
CA LEU A 501 -17.14 -17.28 -3.19
C LEU A 501 -16.62 -17.28 -4.63
N THR A 502 -17.30 -18.03 -5.51
CA THR A 502 -17.08 -17.97 -6.95
C THR A 502 -18.00 -16.91 -7.58
N VAL A 503 -17.44 -16.03 -8.41
CA VAL A 503 -18.18 -14.97 -9.10
C VAL A 503 -19.21 -15.58 -10.05
N PRO A 504 -20.51 -15.23 -9.93
CA PRO A 504 -21.56 -15.76 -10.80
C PRO A 504 -21.29 -15.55 -12.30
N ALA A 505 -21.73 -16.49 -13.12
CA ALA A 505 -21.53 -16.45 -14.57
C ALA A 505 -22.27 -15.29 -15.29
N ASN A 506 -23.22 -14.65 -14.59
CA ASN A 506 -24.12 -13.60 -15.07
C ASN A 506 -23.88 -12.23 -14.42
N VAL A 507 -22.63 -11.90 -14.07
CA VAL A 507 -22.25 -10.54 -13.67
C VAL A 507 -22.26 -9.63 -14.91
N GLU A 508 -23.36 -8.89 -15.08
CA GLU A 508 -23.60 -7.97 -16.20
C GLU A 508 -23.14 -6.52 -15.93
N ARG A 509 -22.81 -6.20 -14.67
CA ARG A 509 -22.33 -4.87 -14.22
C ARG A 509 -21.20 -5.00 -13.20
N LYS A 510 -20.48 -3.91 -12.93
CA LYS A 510 -19.48 -3.86 -11.86
C LYS A 510 -20.16 -4.09 -10.51
N THR A 511 -19.82 -5.19 -9.83
CA THR A 511 -20.51 -5.65 -8.61
C THR A 511 -19.50 -5.90 -7.49
N THR A 512 -19.71 -5.27 -6.34
CA THR A 512 -18.90 -5.49 -5.13
C THR A 512 -19.51 -6.57 -4.25
N TYR A 513 -18.69 -7.55 -3.88
CA TYR A 513 -19.02 -8.66 -3.00
C TYR A 513 -18.33 -8.43 -1.65
N THR A 514 -19.12 -8.25 -0.59
CA THR A 514 -18.63 -8.04 0.78
C THR A 514 -18.84 -9.29 1.62
N ALA A 515 -17.75 -9.89 2.09
CA ALA A 515 -17.76 -10.92 3.11
C ALA A 515 -17.90 -10.26 4.49
N LYS A 516 -18.79 -10.79 5.33
CA LYS A 516 -19.04 -10.29 6.69
C LYS A 516 -18.91 -11.44 7.69
N LEU A 517 -18.13 -11.21 8.74
CA LEU A 517 -17.86 -12.20 9.78
C LEU A 517 -18.77 -11.97 10.99
N TYR A 518 -19.61 -12.95 11.29
CA TYR A 518 -20.57 -12.92 12.40
C TYR A 518 -20.19 -13.91 13.50
N ALA A 519 -20.43 -13.53 14.75
CA ALA A 519 -20.30 -14.42 15.90
C ALA A 519 -21.68 -14.84 16.43
N PHE A 520 -21.71 -16.04 17.02
CA PHE A 520 -22.90 -16.62 17.63
C PHE A 520 -22.68 -16.91 19.12
N ALA A 521 -23.69 -16.60 19.93
CA ALA A 521 -23.73 -16.93 21.35
C ALA A 521 -23.87 -18.44 21.57
N ALA A 522 -23.67 -18.87 22.82
CA ALA A 522 -23.67 -20.29 23.20
C ALA A 522 -25.02 -21.02 23.01
N ASP A 523 -26.11 -20.26 22.94
CA ASP A 523 -27.47 -20.73 22.64
C ASP A 523 -27.80 -20.78 21.14
N GLY A 524 -26.88 -20.30 20.28
CA GLY A 524 -27.05 -20.23 18.83
C GLY A 524 -27.57 -18.89 18.29
N THR A 525 -27.80 -17.88 19.16
CA THR A 525 -28.23 -16.53 18.77
C THR A 525 -27.14 -15.78 18.00
N ARG A 526 -27.50 -15.06 16.93
CA ARG A 526 -26.57 -14.21 16.14
C ARG A 526 -26.26 -12.93 16.91
N ILE A 527 -25.00 -12.47 16.84
CA ILE A 527 -24.66 -11.08 17.12
C ILE A 527 -24.81 -10.33 15.80
N GLU A 528 -25.83 -9.49 15.67
CA GLU A 528 -26.21 -8.85 14.40
C GLU A 528 -25.18 -7.84 13.88
N THR A 529 -24.31 -7.31 14.74
CA THR A 529 -23.13 -6.53 14.31
C THR A 529 -22.03 -7.50 13.87
N PRO A 530 -21.56 -7.44 12.60
CA PRO A 530 -20.40 -8.24 12.18
C PRO A 530 -19.14 -7.78 12.95
N LEU A 531 -18.28 -8.74 13.30
CA LEU A 531 -17.00 -8.47 13.98
C LEU A 531 -15.96 -7.86 13.04
N ALA A 532 -16.01 -8.24 11.77
CA ALA A 532 -15.18 -7.73 10.69
C ALA A 532 -15.94 -7.87 9.36
N MET A 533 -15.53 -7.11 8.35
CA MET A 533 -15.98 -7.27 6.98
C MET A 533 -14.89 -6.80 6.02
N ASP A 534 -14.86 -7.39 4.84
CA ASP A 534 -13.97 -6.99 3.75
C ASP A 534 -14.60 -7.36 2.39
N ALA A 535 -14.09 -6.83 1.28
CA ALA A 535 -14.76 -6.92 -0.01
C ALA A 535 -13.81 -7.00 -1.22
N PHE A 536 -14.30 -7.62 -2.28
CA PHE A 536 -13.71 -7.52 -3.62
C PHE A 536 -14.75 -7.04 -4.63
N THR A 537 -14.30 -6.53 -5.78
CA THR A 537 -15.17 -6.10 -6.86
C THR A 537 -14.93 -6.94 -8.11
N ALA A 538 -16.01 -7.48 -8.68
CA ALA A 538 -16.01 -8.13 -9.98
C ALA A 538 -16.45 -7.16 -11.08
N VAL A 539 -15.96 -7.38 -12.30
CA VAL A 539 -16.34 -6.63 -13.51
C VAL A 539 -16.83 -7.56 -14.63
N PRO A 540 -17.78 -7.12 -15.46
CA PRO A 540 -18.11 -7.79 -16.72
C PRO A 540 -16.94 -7.63 -17.71
N GLU A 541 -16.87 -8.53 -18.69
CA GLU A 541 -16.01 -8.31 -19.86
C GLU A 541 -16.71 -7.34 -20.82
N THR A 542 -15.95 -6.50 -21.51
CA THR A 542 -16.48 -5.47 -22.42
C THR A 542 -17.18 -6.12 -23.61
N ARG A 543 -18.36 -5.60 -23.95
CA ARG A 543 -19.14 -6.02 -25.10
C ARG A 543 -18.62 -5.38 -26.39
N ASP A 544 -18.81 -6.09 -27.49
CA ASP A 544 -18.68 -5.66 -28.88
C ASP A 544 -19.98 -6.16 -29.56
N ALA A 545 -20.72 -5.25 -30.21
CA ALA A 545 -22.11 -5.48 -30.63
C ALA A 545 -22.31 -5.68 -32.13
N ASP A 546 -21.35 -5.29 -32.98
CA ASP A 546 -21.40 -5.50 -34.44
C ASP A 546 -20.23 -6.34 -34.99
N GLY A 547 -19.15 -6.51 -34.22
CA GLY A 547 -18.05 -7.42 -34.50
C GLY A 547 -16.88 -6.80 -35.26
N ASP A 548 -16.76 -5.48 -35.33
CA ASP A 548 -15.65 -4.82 -36.05
C ASP A 548 -14.29 -4.92 -35.34
N GLY A 549 -14.29 -5.29 -34.05
CA GLY A 549 -13.12 -5.43 -33.19
C GLY A 549 -12.92 -4.29 -32.18
N VAL A 550 -13.80 -3.29 -32.15
CA VAL A 550 -13.81 -2.18 -31.20
C VAL A 550 -14.97 -2.34 -30.20
N PRO A 551 -14.71 -2.38 -28.88
CA PRO A 551 -15.76 -2.52 -27.89
C PRO A 551 -16.80 -1.37 -27.86
N ASP A 552 -18.03 -1.68 -27.44
CA ASP A 552 -19.20 -0.78 -27.30
C ASP A 552 -18.89 0.52 -26.51
N ASP A 553 -17.88 0.52 -25.63
CA ASP A 553 -17.47 1.69 -24.84
C ASP A 553 -16.51 2.64 -25.58
N LYS A 554 -16.14 2.31 -26.83
CA LYS A 554 -15.11 2.99 -27.64
C LYS A 554 -15.51 3.17 -29.11
N ASP A 555 -16.38 2.32 -29.64
CA ASP A 555 -17.00 2.51 -30.96
C ASP A 555 -17.78 3.84 -31.02
N LYS A 556 -17.72 4.51 -32.17
CA LYS A 556 -18.45 5.74 -32.50
C LYS A 556 -19.30 5.60 -33.78
N CYS A 557 -19.30 4.42 -34.40
CA CYS A 557 -19.73 4.20 -35.76
C CYS A 557 -20.78 3.09 -35.95
N GLU A 558 -21.34 2.56 -34.85
CA GLU A 558 -22.46 1.60 -34.71
C GLU A 558 -22.97 0.93 -36.01
N LYS A 559 -22.75 -0.38 -36.12
CA LYS A 559 -23.11 -1.28 -37.24
C LYS A 559 -22.13 -1.15 -38.41
N THR A 560 -20.84 -1.08 -38.08
CA THR A 560 -19.77 -1.22 -39.06
C THR A 560 -19.79 -2.64 -39.65
N PRO A 561 -19.68 -2.84 -40.98
CA PRO A 561 -19.81 -4.17 -41.56
C PRO A 561 -18.60 -5.08 -41.21
N ASP A 562 -18.90 -6.27 -40.68
CA ASP A 562 -17.94 -7.36 -40.44
C ASP A 562 -16.96 -7.56 -41.61
N GLY A 563 -15.67 -7.66 -41.28
CA GLY A 563 -14.57 -7.81 -42.24
C GLY A 563 -14.13 -6.52 -42.96
N THR A 564 -14.70 -5.35 -42.67
CA THR A 564 -14.15 -4.06 -43.13
C THR A 564 -12.93 -3.63 -42.29
N THR A 565 -12.12 -2.72 -42.81
CA THR A 565 -10.97 -2.17 -42.07
C THR A 565 -11.39 -0.88 -41.38
N VAL A 566 -11.38 -0.88 -40.05
CA VAL A 566 -11.78 0.24 -39.20
C VAL A 566 -10.58 0.94 -38.58
N ASP A 567 -10.80 2.18 -38.14
CA ASP A 567 -9.87 2.88 -37.25
C ASP A 567 -10.14 2.57 -35.76
N GLN A 568 -9.36 3.20 -34.88
CA GLN A 568 -9.45 2.99 -33.42
C GLN A 568 -10.79 3.40 -32.76
N ASP A 569 -11.66 4.10 -33.49
CA ASP A 569 -12.98 4.54 -33.05
C ASP A 569 -14.12 3.72 -33.70
N GLY A 570 -13.82 2.58 -34.36
CA GLY A 570 -14.80 1.71 -35.03
C GLY A 570 -15.22 2.17 -36.44
N CYS A 571 -14.52 3.15 -37.02
CA CYS A 571 -14.99 3.84 -38.22
C CYS A 571 -14.23 3.48 -39.50
N THR A 572 -14.95 3.22 -40.60
CA THR A 572 -14.40 3.28 -41.98
C THR A 572 -14.30 4.72 -42.49
N LEU A 573 -13.52 4.99 -43.55
CA LEU A 573 -13.35 6.36 -44.06
C LEU A 573 -14.66 6.96 -44.59
N THR A 574 -15.59 6.16 -45.14
CA THR A 574 -16.90 6.66 -45.59
C THR A 574 -17.91 6.82 -44.44
N GLN A 575 -17.77 6.10 -43.33
CA GLN A 575 -18.55 6.39 -42.11
C GLN A 575 -18.08 7.70 -41.50
N ARG A 576 -16.75 7.89 -41.41
CA ARG A 576 -16.12 9.06 -40.80
C ARG A 576 -16.23 10.33 -41.63
N TYR A 577 -15.73 10.35 -42.86
CA TYR A 577 -15.52 11.59 -43.62
C TYR A 577 -16.60 11.85 -44.67
N LYS A 578 -17.51 12.79 -44.43
CA LYS A 578 -18.60 13.14 -45.35
C LYS A 578 -18.14 14.22 -46.36
N PRO A 579 -18.29 14.01 -47.68
CA PRO A 579 -17.87 14.98 -48.69
C PRO A 579 -18.98 16.02 -48.95
N ASN A 580 -18.64 17.29 -48.74
CA ASN A 580 -19.55 18.43 -48.86
C ASN A 580 -19.07 19.39 -49.97
N TYR A 581 -19.96 19.77 -50.88
CA TYR A 581 -19.72 20.77 -51.93
C TYR A 581 -20.44 22.06 -51.57
N ARG A 582 -19.77 23.20 -51.75
CA ARG A 582 -20.41 24.50 -51.66
C ARG A 582 -21.23 24.79 -52.92
N ASP A 583 -22.39 25.41 -52.73
CA ASP A 583 -23.23 25.91 -53.81
C ASP A 583 -22.43 26.86 -54.71
N THR A 584 -22.44 26.60 -56.01
CA THR A 584 -21.62 27.31 -56.99
C THR A 584 -22.51 28.24 -57.83
N GLU A 585 -22.27 29.54 -57.77
CA GLU A 585 -22.94 30.51 -58.65
C GLU A 585 -22.61 30.25 -60.13
N ALA A 586 -23.63 30.30 -60.98
CA ALA A 586 -23.52 30.07 -62.41
C ALA A 586 -24.47 30.99 -63.19
N LYS A 587 -24.30 31.05 -64.51
CA LYS A 587 -25.22 31.74 -65.43
C LYS A 587 -25.69 30.78 -66.51
N VAL A 588 -26.97 30.85 -66.87
CA VAL A 588 -27.57 29.97 -67.87
C VAL A 588 -26.79 30.05 -69.18
N GLY A 589 -26.39 28.90 -69.72
CA GLY A 589 -25.61 28.78 -70.94
C GLY A 589 -24.11 29.07 -70.80
N GLN A 590 -23.59 29.35 -69.60
CA GLN A 590 -22.16 29.57 -69.36
C GLN A 590 -21.54 28.42 -68.54
N LYS A 591 -20.24 28.15 -68.76
CA LYS A 591 -19.51 27.16 -67.97
C LYS A 591 -19.26 27.68 -66.56
N ALA A 592 -19.54 26.84 -65.57
CA ALA A 592 -19.19 27.07 -64.17
C ALA A 592 -18.37 25.88 -63.64
N THR A 593 -17.47 26.16 -62.70
CA THR A 593 -16.63 25.16 -62.03
C THR A 593 -16.73 25.39 -60.53
N SER A 594 -17.04 24.33 -59.77
CA SER A 594 -17.16 24.41 -58.31
C SER A 594 -15.80 24.56 -57.63
N GLU A 595 -15.82 24.96 -56.35
CA GLU A 595 -14.70 24.65 -55.47
C GLU A 595 -14.55 23.11 -55.33
N PRO A 596 -13.35 22.61 -54.99
CA PRO A 596 -13.18 21.24 -54.48
C PRO A 596 -14.09 20.95 -53.29
N PRO A 597 -14.53 19.68 -53.08
CA PRO A 597 -15.28 19.33 -51.89
C PRO A 597 -14.40 19.38 -50.64
N THR A 598 -14.99 19.84 -49.54
CA THR A 598 -14.41 19.72 -48.20
C THR A 598 -14.99 18.51 -47.48
N PHE A 599 -14.24 17.92 -46.56
CA PHE A 599 -14.65 16.74 -45.81
C PHE A 599 -14.86 17.07 -44.33
N ASP A 600 -15.89 16.47 -43.75
CA ASP A 600 -16.44 16.70 -42.41
C ASP A 600 -16.34 15.39 -41.59
N ASP A 601 -15.81 15.39 -40.37
CA ASP A 601 -15.66 14.19 -39.53
C ASP A 601 -16.93 13.94 -38.70
N ALA A 602 -17.79 13.03 -39.18
CA ALA A 602 -19.07 12.71 -38.54
C ALA A 602 -18.94 12.06 -37.14
N THR A 603 -17.74 11.90 -36.59
CA THR A 603 -17.49 11.52 -35.18
C THR A 603 -17.29 12.71 -34.25
N THR A 604 -17.25 13.94 -34.75
CA THR A 604 -17.18 15.19 -33.98
C THR A 604 -18.50 15.97 -34.07
N SER A 605 -18.60 17.07 -33.33
CA SER A 605 -19.70 18.03 -33.40
C SER A 605 -19.29 19.38 -33.99
N GLU A 606 -18.04 19.51 -34.45
CA GLU A 606 -17.53 20.69 -35.13
C GLU A 606 -17.58 20.43 -36.64
N VAL A 607 -18.12 21.36 -37.42
CA VAL A 607 -18.16 21.19 -38.88
C VAL A 607 -16.78 21.53 -39.45
N GLU A 608 -16.03 20.52 -39.87
CA GLU A 608 -14.69 20.72 -40.40
C GLU A 608 -14.69 20.94 -41.93
N HIS A 609 -13.59 21.47 -42.43
CA HIS A 609 -13.36 21.73 -43.85
C HIS A 609 -12.06 21.06 -44.31
N LEU A 610 -11.96 19.74 -44.08
CA LEU A 610 -10.75 18.97 -44.38
C LEU A 610 -10.54 18.83 -45.90
N PRO A 611 -9.29 18.87 -46.39
CA PRO A 611 -8.99 18.66 -47.80
C PRO A 611 -9.03 17.17 -48.16
N TYR A 612 -9.28 16.87 -49.44
CA TYR A 612 -9.39 15.50 -49.94
C TYR A 612 -8.13 14.61 -49.76
N ASN A 613 -6.96 15.23 -49.60
CA ASN A 613 -5.66 14.58 -49.52
C ASN A 613 -5.08 14.62 -48.10
N GLY A 614 -5.16 13.48 -47.41
CA GLY A 614 -4.69 13.32 -46.03
C GLY A 614 -5.79 13.58 -44.99
N LEU A 615 -6.87 12.81 -45.09
CA LEU A 615 -7.95 12.71 -44.09
C LEU A 615 -7.44 11.99 -42.82
N GLY A 616 -7.97 12.39 -41.66
CA GLY A 616 -7.61 11.84 -40.36
C GLY A 616 -6.38 12.49 -39.69
N LYS A 617 -6.24 12.29 -38.38
CA LYS A 617 -5.16 12.90 -37.56
C LYS A 617 -3.75 12.42 -37.94
N ASP A 618 -3.64 11.24 -38.54
CA ASP A 618 -2.39 10.69 -39.09
C ASP A 618 -2.24 10.90 -40.62
N ARG A 619 -3.25 11.49 -41.26
CA ARG A 619 -3.37 11.77 -42.69
C ARG A 619 -3.23 10.54 -43.62
N LYS A 620 -3.57 9.33 -43.15
CA LYS A 620 -3.49 8.12 -44.00
C LYS A 620 -4.69 7.91 -44.92
N GLY A 621 -5.85 8.49 -44.61
CA GLY A 621 -7.01 8.45 -45.52
C GLY A 621 -6.88 9.45 -46.67
N SER A 622 -7.48 9.17 -47.83
CA SER A 622 -7.68 10.16 -48.90
C SER A 622 -8.84 9.76 -49.80
N ALA A 623 -9.52 10.73 -50.41
CA ALA A 623 -10.38 10.47 -51.55
C ALA A 623 -9.51 10.23 -52.80
N THR A 624 -9.75 9.12 -53.50
CA THR A 624 -8.95 8.62 -54.62
C THR A 624 -9.66 8.76 -55.98
N SER A 625 -10.97 8.97 -55.98
CA SER A 625 -11.75 9.20 -57.21
C SER A 625 -12.99 10.07 -56.95
N PHE A 626 -13.35 10.87 -57.96
CA PHE A 626 -14.53 11.71 -57.99
C PHE A 626 -15.25 11.51 -59.33
N VAL A 627 -16.47 10.95 -59.30
CA VAL A 627 -17.23 10.58 -60.50
C VAL A 627 -18.58 11.31 -60.51
N PRO A 628 -18.72 12.43 -61.24
CA PRO A 628 -20.00 13.12 -61.38
C PRO A 628 -20.90 12.44 -62.44
N GLU A 629 -22.21 12.47 -62.23
CA GLU A 629 -23.19 11.97 -63.20
C GLU A 629 -23.21 12.82 -64.49
N LYS A 630 -22.89 14.13 -64.37
CA LYS A 630 -22.95 15.13 -65.46
C LYS A 630 -21.75 16.07 -65.36
N GLY A 631 -21.20 16.48 -66.50
CA GLY A 631 -20.01 17.35 -66.55
C GLY A 631 -18.70 16.55 -66.45
N ALA A 632 -17.69 17.12 -65.78
CA ALA A 632 -16.40 16.46 -65.54
C ALA A 632 -15.78 16.92 -64.21
N ALA A 633 -15.07 16.03 -63.52
CA ALA A 633 -14.30 16.34 -62.33
C ALA A 633 -12.80 16.54 -62.65
N ALA A 634 -12.14 17.40 -61.87
CA ALA A 634 -10.68 17.47 -61.78
C ALA A 634 -10.13 16.51 -60.71
N GLU A 635 -8.82 16.28 -60.68
CA GLU A 635 -8.14 15.37 -59.73
C GLU A 635 -8.34 15.74 -58.25
N ASN A 636 -8.66 17.02 -57.96
CA ASN A 636 -8.97 17.53 -56.63
C ASN A 636 -10.48 17.51 -56.31
N GLY A 637 -11.32 16.95 -57.19
CA GLY A 637 -12.77 16.88 -57.02
C GLY A 637 -13.57 18.09 -57.50
N ALA A 638 -12.94 19.17 -57.97
CA ALA A 638 -13.70 20.32 -58.52
C ALA A 638 -14.52 19.91 -59.75
N ILE A 639 -15.83 20.16 -59.74
CA ILE A 639 -16.78 19.75 -60.80
C ILE A 639 -16.99 20.90 -61.78
N THR A 640 -16.91 20.61 -63.09
CA THR A 640 -17.22 21.58 -64.15
C THR A 640 -18.51 21.19 -64.87
N PHE A 641 -19.47 22.13 -64.89
CA PHE A 641 -20.82 21.95 -65.43
C PHE A 641 -21.23 23.15 -66.31
N THR A 642 -22.43 23.10 -66.91
CA THR A 642 -23.01 24.18 -67.73
C THR A 642 -24.53 24.10 -67.60
N PRO A 643 -25.17 24.93 -66.74
CA PRO A 643 -26.62 24.90 -66.57
C PRO A 643 -27.32 25.40 -67.84
N THR A 644 -28.37 24.67 -68.25
CA THR A 644 -29.18 24.96 -69.44
C THR A 644 -30.51 25.65 -69.12
N GLU A 645 -30.82 25.82 -67.84
CA GLU A 645 -32.06 26.38 -67.29
C GLU A 645 -31.75 27.08 -65.95
N GLU A 646 -32.71 27.86 -65.44
CA GLU A 646 -32.59 28.61 -64.18
C GLU A 646 -32.90 27.76 -62.94
N GLY A 647 -32.42 28.20 -61.77
CA GLY A 647 -32.60 27.53 -60.48
C GLY A 647 -31.37 26.77 -60.00
N THR A 648 -31.56 25.88 -59.04
CA THR A 648 -30.47 25.07 -58.45
C THR A 648 -30.39 23.70 -59.11
N ILE A 649 -29.36 23.46 -59.92
CA ILE A 649 -29.09 22.18 -60.55
C ILE A 649 -28.09 21.40 -59.68
N GLY A 650 -28.55 20.35 -59.01
CA GLY A 650 -27.70 19.38 -58.34
C GLY A 650 -27.04 18.41 -59.34
N VAL A 651 -25.72 18.27 -59.26
CA VAL A 651 -24.94 17.25 -59.97
C VAL A 651 -24.49 16.18 -58.97
N PRO A 652 -25.07 14.96 -58.98
CA PRO A 652 -24.63 13.88 -58.11
C PRO A 652 -23.18 13.48 -58.39
N VAL A 653 -22.41 13.21 -57.33
CA VAL A 653 -21.00 12.79 -57.38
C VAL A 653 -20.79 11.58 -56.48
N ILE A 654 -20.17 10.54 -57.01
CA ILE A 654 -19.64 9.41 -56.23
C ILE A 654 -18.19 9.72 -55.86
N VAL A 655 -17.86 9.59 -54.59
CA VAL A 655 -16.51 9.80 -54.03
C VAL A 655 -16.00 8.46 -53.50
N THR A 656 -14.84 8.01 -53.96
CA THR A 656 -14.21 6.76 -53.51
C THR A 656 -12.99 7.06 -52.65
N TYR A 657 -12.81 6.30 -51.57
CA TYR A 657 -11.74 6.49 -50.58
C TYR A 657 -10.61 5.46 -50.75
N SER A 658 -9.49 5.71 -50.08
CA SER A 658 -8.29 4.86 -50.10
C SER A 658 -8.46 3.48 -49.44
N ASP A 659 -9.49 3.28 -48.64
CA ASP A 659 -9.89 1.97 -48.07
C ASP A 659 -10.82 1.17 -49.02
N GLY A 660 -11.19 1.73 -50.17
CA GLY A 660 -12.11 1.14 -51.14
C GLY A 660 -13.60 1.41 -50.87
N THR A 661 -13.95 2.10 -49.77
CA THR A 661 -15.32 2.54 -49.51
C THR A 661 -15.73 3.69 -50.44
N SER A 662 -17.02 4.05 -50.50
CA SER A 662 -17.50 5.16 -51.33
C SER A 662 -18.75 5.83 -50.77
N ALA A 663 -18.82 7.16 -50.92
CA ALA A 663 -19.92 8.02 -50.53
C ALA A 663 -20.59 8.65 -51.75
N ASN A 664 -21.89 8.93 -51.65
CA ASN A 664 -22.63 9.75 -52.62
C ASN A 664 -22.84 11.15 -52.04
N THR A 665 -22.63 12.19 -52.85
CA THR A 665 -22.91 13.59 -52.52
C THR A 665 -23.40 14.35 -53.76
N THR A 666 -23.65 15.65 -53.67
CA THR A 666 -24.15 16.48 -54.78
C THR A 666 -23.41 17.81 -54.82
N ALA A 667 -22.91 18.21 -56.00
CA ALA A 667 -22.40 19.55 -56.26
C ALA A 667 -23.52 20.41 -56.88
N ASN A 668 -23.96 21.46 -56.18
CA ASN A 668 -25.05 22.32 -56.63
C ASN A 668 -24.53 23.50 -57.46
N PHE A 669 -25.22 23.82 -58.56
CA PHE A 669 -24.99 25.01 -59.36
C PHE A 669 -26.27 25.87 -59.38
N ILE A 670 -26.18 27.11 -58.88
CA ILE A 670 -27.31 28.05 -58.81
C ILE A 670 -27.23 29.00 -60.00
N ALA A 671 -28.23 28.98 -60.89
CA ALA A 671 -28.30 29.82 -62.09
C ALA A 671 -29.44 30.85 -62.01
N THR A 672 -29.14 32.13 -62.23
CA THR A 672 -30.05 33.27 -62.00
C THR A 672 -30.10 34.27 -63.16
N ASP A 673 -31.19 35.07 -63.19
CA ASP A 673 -31.51 36.14 -64.16
C ASP A 673 -30.82 37.48 -63.81
N GLY A 674 -31.22 38.12 -62.70
CA GLY A 674 -30.61 39.35 -62.18
C GLY A 674 -31.39 40.04 -61.05
N ASP A 675 -30.69 40.84 -60.25
CA ASP A 675 -31.18 41.73 -59.18
C ASP A 675 -30.17 42.90 -59.09
N GLY A 676 -30.65 44.13 -59.33
CA GLY A 676 -29.82 45.31 -59.56
C GLY A 676 -29.59 46.23 -58.35
N ASP A 677 -30.47 46.22 -57.34
CA ASP A 677 -30.30 47.02 -56.10
C ASP A 677 -30.10 46.17 -54.83
N GLY A 678 -30.50 44.88 -54.88
CA GLY A 678 -30.23 43.89 -53.86
C GLY A 678 -31.27 43.82 -52.73
N ASP A 679 -32.49 44.32 -52.91
CA ASP A 679 -33.57 44.16 -51.93
C ASP A 679 -34.14 42.72 -51.85
N GLY A 680 -33.84 41.88 -52.84
CA GLY A 680 -34.29 40.48 -52.95
C GLY A 680 -35.46 40.24 -53.91
N VAL A 681 -35.95 41.25 -54.63
CA VAL A 681 -36.92 41.14 -55.72
C VAL A 681 -36.20 41.23 -57.08
N PRO A 682 -36.30 40.23 -57.97
CA PRO A 682 -35.61 40.28 -59.27
C PRO A 682 -36.04 41.45 -60.16
N ASP A 683 -35.10 41.96 -60.97
CA ASP A 683 -35.27 43.12 -61.88
C ASP A 683 -36.52 43.03 -62.79
N SER A 684 -36.95 41.81 -63.11
CA SER A 684 -38.13 41.54 -63.95
C SER A 684 -39.48 41.67 -63.23
N LYS A 685 -39.48 41.96 -61.92
CA LYS A 685 -40.70 42.02 -61.06
C LYS A 685 -40.72 43.21 -60.10
N ASP A 686 -39.57 43.75 -59.72
CA ASP A 686 -39.50 44.92 -58.85
C ASP A 686 -40.17 46.18 -59.47
N LYS A 687 -40.67 47.06 -58.59
CA LYS A 687 -41.25 48.37 -58.91
C LYS A 687 -40.68 49.51 -58.04
N CYS A 688 -39.86 49.21 -57.03
CA CYS A 688 -39.37 50.16 -56.03
C CYS A 688 -37.85 50.45 -56.12
N SER A 689 -37.10 49.75 -56.99
CA SER A 689 -35.77 49.91 -57.67
C SER A 689 -34.68 50.87 -57.16
N ASN A 690 -34.79 51.38 -55.94
CA ASN A 690 -33.75 52.01 -55.14
C ASN A 690 -33.94 51.63 -53.66
N THR A 691 -34.48 50.44 -53.38
CA THR A 691 -34.77 50.01 -52.01
C THR A 691 -33.46 49.67 -51.30
N PRO A 692 -33.16 50.24 -50.12
CA PRO A 692 -31.90 49.97 -49.46
C PRO A 692 -31.81 48.50 -49.04
N LYS A 693 -30.71 47.82 -49.42
CA LYS A 693 -30.43 46.40 -49.15
C LYS A 693 -30.70 45.93 -47.70
N ASP A 694 -30.60 46.81 -46.72
CA ASP A 694 -30.91 46.55 -45.30
C ASP A 694 -32.40 46.18 -45.02
N TYR A 695 -33.26 46.38 -46.02
CA TYR A 695 -34.68 46.03 -46.02
C TYR A 695 -34.98 44.65 -46.64
N GLN A 696 -33.97 43.86 -47.02
CA GLN A 696 -34.17 42.51 -47.55
C GLN A 696 -35.06 41.67 -46.61
N GLY A 697 -36.15 41.13 -47.16
CA GLY A 697 -37.18 40.39 -46.39
C GLY A 697 -38.16 41.24 -45.57
N LYS A 698 -38.08 42.58 -45.64
CA LYS A 698 -38.98 43.56 -44.99
C LYS A 698 -39.79 44.38 -46.00
N VAL A 699 -39.80 43.94 -47.26
CA VAL A 699 -40.50 44.55 -48.39
C VAL A 699 -41.79 43.79 -48.72
N THR A 700 -42.73 44.51 -49.33
CA THR A 700 -43.89 43.93 -50.01
C THR A 700 -43.47 43.19 -51.27
N ALA A 701 -44.37 42.39 -51.85
CA ALA A 701 -44.13 41.66 -53.10
C ALA A 701 -43.94 42.55 -54.36
N ASP A 702 -43.94 43.88 -54.18
CA ASP A 702 -43.69 44.92 -55.18
C ASP A 702 -42.42 45.77 -54.85
N GLY A 703 -41.64 45.40 -53.82
CA GLY A 703 -40.32 45.99 -53.50
C GLY A 703 -40.29 47.09 -52.40
N CYS A 704 -41.39 47.34 -51.67
CA CYS A 704 -41.52 48.55 -50.83
C CYS A 704 -41.80 48.23 -49.33
N ALA A 705 -41.26 49.02 -48.39
CA ALA A 705 -41.06 48.68 -46.96
C ALA A 705 -42.25 48.82 -45.97
N ILE A 706 -42.06 48.37 -44.71
CA ILE A 706 -43.08 48.30 -43.63
C ILE A 706 -42.54 48.87 -42.27
N PRO A 707 -43.32 49.60 -41.44
CA PRO A 707 -42.86 50.24 -40.18
C PRO A 707 -42.64 49.29 -38.98
N THR A 708 -41.86 49.72 -37.97
CA THR A 708 -41.55 48.94 -36.74
C THR A 708 -41.40 49.78 -35.45
N VAL A 709 -41.54 49.13 -34.28
CA VAL A 709 -41.27 49.70 -32.93
C VAL A 709 -40.30 48.81 -32.14
N SER A 710 -39.52 49.39 -31.22
CA SER A 710 -38.56 48.65 -30.38
C SER A 710 -39.15 48.17 -29.04
N ASP A 711 -38.55 47.14 -28.46
CA ASP A 711 -38.72 46.76 -27.05
C ASP A 711 -37.88 47.65 -26.11
N PHE A 712 -38.03 47.49 -24.79
CA PHE A 712 -37.33 48.27 -23.76
C PHE A 712 -36.89 47.46 -22.54
N THR A 713 -35.86 47.93 -21.82
CA THR A 713 -35.42 47.34 -20.54
C THR A 713 -35.02 48.43 -19.56
N VAL A 714 -35.46 48.30 -18.31
CA VAL A 714 -35.13 49.20 -17.19
C VAL A 714 -34.11 48.52 -16.27
N ARG A 715 -33.01 49.20 -15.93
CA ARG A 715 -31.92 48.64 -15.08
C ARG A 715 -31.58 49.58 -13.92
N GLY A 716 -31.13 49.00 -12.79
CA GLY A 716 -30.71 49.76 -11.61
C GLY A 716 -30.12 48.90 -10.49
N THR A 717 -29.89 49.52 -9.34
CA THR A 717 -29.30 48.88 -8.13
C THR A 717 -30.01 49.45 -6.90
N VAL A 718 -30.19 48.65 -5.85
CA VAL A 718 -30.82 49.09 -4.60
C VAL A 718 -30.14 50.35 -4.04
N GLY A 719 -30.94 51.35 -3.70
CA GLY A 719 -30.46 52.63 -3.16
C GLY A 719 -29.95 53.65 -4.19
N LYS A 720 -29.95 53.36 -5.51
CA LYS A 720 -29.57 54.33 -6.57
C LYS A 720 -30.76 54.70 -7.47
N PRO A 721 -30.86 55.96 -7.96
CA PRO A 721 -31.87 56.34 -8.95
C PRO A 721 -31.76 55.50 -10.24
N ILE A 722 -32.92 55.21 -10.84
CA ILE A 722 -33.02 54.47 -12.12
C ILE A 722 -32.88 55.45 -13.31
N ASN A 723 -32.14 55.05 -14.34
CA ASN A 723 -32.09 55.78 -15.61
C ASN A 723 -33.34 55.50 -16.46
N PRO A 724 -33.98 56.51 -17.07
CA PRO A 724 -35.13 56.30 -17.96
C PRO A 724 -34.80 55.42 -19.17
N ALA A 725 -35.75 54.58 -19.57
CA ALA A 725 -35.69 53.83 -20.83
C ALA A 725 -36.47 54.57 -21.93
N GLN A 726 -36.02 54.43 -23.19
CA GLN A 726 -36.67 55.00 -24.37
C GLN A 726 -37.15 53.88 -25.31
N ILE A 727 -38.33 54.07 -25.90
CA ILE A 727 -38.89 53.22 -26.97
C ILE A 727 -38.72 53.97 -28.29
N VAL A 728 -38.07 53.32 -29.26
CA VAL A 728 -37.80 53.87 -30.59
C VAL A 728 -38.88 53.41 -31.57
N ILE A 729 -39.26 54.30 -32.48
CA ILE A 729 -40.29 54.09 -33.50
C ILE A 729 -39.66 54.43 -34.85
N ILE A 730 -39.82 53.55 -35.84
CA ILE A 730 -39.31 53.74 -37.20
C ILE A 730 -40.49 53.70 -38.17
N ASP A 731 -41.03 54.88 -38.44
CA ASP A 731 -42.00 55.19 -39.50
C ASP A 731 -41.64 56.60 -40.05
N PRO A 732 -41.30 56.75 -41.35
CA PRO A 732 -40.95 58.04 -41.92
C PRO A 732 -42.18 58.87 -42.36
N ASP A 733 -43.36 58.27 -42.50
CA ASP A 733 -44.51 58.85 -43.19
C ASP A 733 -45.72 59.15 -42.27
N HIS A 734 -45.82 58.53 -41.09
CA HIS A 734 -46.95 58.73 -40.15
C HIS A 734 -46.58 59.47 -38.86
N ILE A 735 -47.49 60.34 -38.41
CA ILE A 735 -47.35 61.07 -37.15
C ILE A 735 -47.75 60.19 -35.97
N VAL A 736 -46.81 59.95 -35.04
CA VAL A 736 -47.07 59.34 -33.73
C VAL A 736 -47.79 60.34 -32.81
N THR A 737 -48.79 59.88 -32.06
CA THR A 737 -49.73 60.74 -31.33
C THR A 737 -49.73 60.53 -29.81
N ASN A 738 -49.46 59.33 -29.30
CA ASN A 738 -49.41 59.05 -27.86
C ASN A 738 -48.69 57.72 -27.55
N CYS A 739 -48.32 57.50 -26.29
CA CYS A 739 -48.04 56.16 -25.75
C CYS A 739 -48.58 56.01 -24.31
N THR A 740 -49.01 54.80 -23.93
CA THR A 740 -49.68 54.51 -22.65
C THR A 740 -49.38 53.10 -22.11
N SER A 741 -49.45 52.94 -20.79
CA SER A 741 -49.33 51.66 -20.07
C SER A 741 -50.38 51.58 -18.95
N ALA A 742 -50.98 50.41 -18.73
CA ALA A 742 -52.04 50.23 -17.71
C ALA A 742 -51.49 50.15 -16.28
N ASP A 743 -50.53 49.24 -16.03
CA ASP A 743 -49.88 49.02 -14.74
C ASP A 743 -48.40 48.69 -14.97
N LEU A 744 -47.49 49.29 -14.20
CA LEU A 744 -46.05 48.98 -14.19
C LEU A 744 -45.52 48.96 -12.74
N PRO A 745 -44.52 48.12 -12.41
CA PRO A 745 -44.00 47.99 -11.04
C PRO A 745 -43.16 49.20 -10.59
N LEU A 746 -42.86 49.29 -9.29
CA LEU A 746 -41.95 50.29 -8.68
C LEU A 746 -42.27 51.77 -9.01
N GLY A 747 -43.54 52.10 -9.27
CA GLY A 747 -43.96 53.46 -9.64
C GLY A 747 -43.48 53.92 -11.01
N LEU A 748 -43.08 52.98 -11.89
CA LEU A 748 -42.75 53.27 -13.27
C LEU A 748 -43.98 53.78 -14.03
N THR A 749 -43.77 54.71 -14.95
CA THR A 749 -44.80 55.26 -15.84
C THR A 749 -44.25 55.43 -17.24
N ALA A 750 -45.05 55.10 -18.26
CA ALA A 750 -44.76 55.42 -19.65
C ALA A 750 -45.35 56.80 -20.01
N LYS A 751 -44.57 57.64 -20.72
CA LYS A 751 -44.97 59.02 -21.06
C LYS A 751 -44.44 59.43 -22.44
N TRP A 752 -45.28 60.10 -23.22
CA TRP A 752 -44.90 60.72 -24.49
C TRP A 752 -44.42 62.16 -24.27
N GLU A 753 -43.13 62.42 -24.50
CA GLU A 753 -42.54 63.77 -24.42
C GLU A 753 -41.50 63.99 -25.54
N ASN A 754 -41.47 65.22 -26.08
CA ASN A 754 -40.51 65.69 -27.09
C ASN A 754 -40.34 64.78 -28.34
N GLY A 755 -41.38 64.03 -28.72
CA GLY A 755 -41.35 63.12 -29.87
C GLY A 755 -40.84 61.71 -29.56
N THR A 756 -40.68 61.37 -28.28
CA THR A 756 -40.23 60.04 -27.82
C THR A 756 -41.16 59.48 -26.74
N CYS A 757 -41.29 58.16 -26.68
CA CYS A 757 -41.93 57.49 -25.55
C CYS A 757 -40.84 57.09 -24.53
N THR A 758 -41.01 57.50 -23.27
CA THR A 758 -40.07 57.22 -22.18
C THR A 758 -40.74 56.47 -21.04
N VAL A 759 -40.01 55.55 -20.40
CA VAL A 759 -40.44 54.82 -19.20
C VAL A 759 -39.53 55.21 -18.03
N SER A 760 -40.12 55.73 -16.94
CA SER A 760 -39.37 56.27 -15.80
C SER A 760 -40.15 56.21 -14.48
N THR A 761 -39.45 56.28 -13.33
CA THR A 761 -40.04 56.36 -11.98
C THR A 761 -39.43 57.54 -11.20
N ALA A 762 -40.18 58.08 -10.24
CA ALA A 762 -39.75 59.15 -9.35
C ALA A 762 -39.19 58.65 -7.99
N THR A 763 -39.16 57.34 -7.76
CA THR A 763 -38.76 56.73 -6.47
C THR A 763 -37.54 55.81 -6.61
N THR A 764 -36.56 55.98 -5.71
CA THR A 764 -35.40 55.09 -5.57
C THR A 764 -35.84 53.69 -5.09
N PRO A 765 -35.37 52.58 -5.69
CA PRO A 765 -35.68 51.23 -5.22
C PRO A 765 -35.07 50.91 -3.84
N ASP A 766 -35.87 50.30 -2.97
CA ASP A 766 -35.45 49.82 -1.63
C ASP A 766 -35.12 48.31 -1.60
N LYS A 767 -35.41 47.57 -2.68
CA LYS A 767 -35.21 46.12 -2.80
C LYS A 767 -34.87 45.70 -4.23
N ALA A 768 -34.17 44.59 -4.38
CA ALA A 768 -33.95 43.93 -5.66
C ALA A 768 -35.28 43.43 -6.28
N LEU A 769 -35.35 43.42 -7.62
CA LEU A 769 -36.51 42.97 -8.39
C LEU A 769 -36.05 42.57 -9.80
N ASN A 770 -36.53 41.42 -10.30
CA ASN A 770 -36.40 41.04 -11.70
C ASN A 770 -37.79 40.63 -12.22
N GLN A 771 -38.26 41.24 -13.31
CA GLN A 771 -39.59 40.98 -13.87
C GLN A 771 -39.65 41.29 -15.38
N ASP A 772 -40.11 40.31 -16.16
CA ASP A 772 -40.37 40.39 -17.59
C ASP A 772 -41.86 40.58 -17.93
N GLY A 773 -42.16 40.79 -19.22
CA GLY A 773 -43.53 40.77 -19.76
C GLY A 773 -44.29 42.09 -19.62
N LEU A 774 -43.60 43.19 -19.32
CA LEU A 774 -44.16 44.54 -19.31
C LEU A 774 -44.59 44.93 -20.73
N LYS A 775 -45.58 45.83 -20.86
CA LYS A 775 -46.12 46.29 -22.14
C LYS A 775 -46.38 47.79 -22.14
N VAL A 776 -46.07 48.43 -23.27
CA VAL A 776 -46.43 49.82 -23.57
C VAL A 776 -47.09 49.85 -24.94
N GLU A 777 -48.26 50.49 -25.04
CA GLU A 777 -48.95 50.69 -26.32
C GLU A 777 -48.60 52.06 -26.90
N VAL A 778 -48.38 52.10 -28.21
CA VAL A 778 -47.96 53.27 -28.99
C VAL A 778 -48.98 53.51 -30.10
N THR A 779 -49.46 54.75 -30.24
CA THR A 779 -50.56 55.11 -31.16
C THR A 779 -50.09 56.08 -32.24
N TYR A 780 -50.26 55.70 -33.51
CA TYR A 780 -49.88 56.49 -34.69
C TYR A 780 -51.09 56.71 -35.61
N GLN A 781 -50.99 57.62 -36.58
CA GLN A 781 -52.05 57.81 -37.57
C GLN A 781 -52.18 56.58 -38.47
N GLY A 782 -53.13 55.70 -38.13
CA GLY A 782 -53.45 54.49 -38.89
C GLY A 782 -53.64 53.25 -38.01
N GLY A 783 -53.07 53.22 -36.80
CA GLY A 783 -53.16 52.06 -35.92
C GLY A 783 -52.44 52.21 -34.58
N THR A 784 -52.27 51.07 -33.92
CA THR A 784 -51.48 50.93 -32.68
C THR A 784 -50.42 49.85 -32.86
N ALA A 785 -49.33 49.98 -32.10
CA ALA A 785 -48.28 48.98 -31.97
C ALA A 785 -47.98 48.76 -30.47
N THR A 786 -47.49 47.57 -30.12
CA THR A 786 -47.14 47.21 -28.73
C THR A 786 -45.64 46.99 -28.63
N SER A 787 -45.02 47.65 -27.65
CA SER A 787 -43.63 47.46 -27.23
C SER A 787 -43.61 46.60 -25.97
N HIS A 788 -42.71 45.61 -25.92
CA HIS A 788 -42.52 44.71 -24.78
C HIS A 788 -41.29 45.12 -23.96
N GLY A 789 -41.24 44.71 -22.70
CA GLY A 789 -40.06 45.01 -21.88
C GLY A 789 -39.97 44.35 -20.51
N SER A 790 -38.91 44.70 -19.80
CA SER A 790 -38.50 44.09 -18.52
C SER A 790 -37.80 45.08 -17.58
N VAL A 791 -37.68 44.70 -16.31
CA VAL A 791 -37.00 45.47 -15.26
C VAL A 791 -36.08 44.58 -14.43
N ALA A 792 -34.84 45.02 -14.18
CA ALA A 792 -33.85 44.30 -13.38
C ALA A 792 -33.10 45.25 -12.42
N ILE A 793 -33.22 45.00 -11.11
CA ILE A 793 -32.60 45.75 -10.00
C ILE A 793 -31.84 44.76 -9.11
N THR A 794 -30.56 45.00 -8.87
CA THR A 794 -29.67 44.12 -8.06
C THR A 794 -29.32 44.72 -6.69
N ASP A 795 -28.85 43.87 -5.78
CA ASP A 795 -28.20 44.27 -4.52
C ASP A 795 -26.75 44.75 -4.75
N LYS A 796 -25.97 44.92 -3.68
CA LYS A 796 -24.55 45.33 -3.74
C LYS A 796 -23.67 44.24 -4.39
N PRO A 797 -22.52 44.62 -4.99
CA PRO A 797 -21.50 43.67 -5.38
C PRO A 797 -20.88 42.96 -4.17
N ASP A 798 -20.66 41.67 -4.40
CA ASP A 798 -19.63 40.79 -3.84
C ASP A 798 -18.87 40.37 -5.12
N GLY A 799 -17.60 40.76 -5.22
CA GLY A 799 -16.89 40.88 -6.50
C GLY A 799 -16.29 39.58 -7.04
N ASP A 800 -15.98 38.63 -6.15
CA ASP A 800 -15.38 37.33 -6.47
C ASP A 800 -16.19 36.13 -5.96
N GLY A 801 -17.13 36.33 -5.04
CA GLY A 801 -18.02 35.30 -4.51
C GLY A 801 -17.47 34.53 -3.30
N ASP A 802 -16.51 35.07 -2.54
CA ASP A 802 -16.04 34.43 -1.31
C ASP A 802 -17.09 34.47 -0.16
N GLY A 803 -18.04 35.41 -0.23
CA GLY A 803 -19.10 35.64 0.76
C GLY A 803 -18.87 36.84 1.70
N VAL A 804 -17.83 37.62 1.47
CA VAL A 804 -17.46 38.86 2.19
C VAL A 804 -17.65 40.06 1.25
N PRO A 805 -18.40 41.12 1.63
CA PRO A 805 -18.63 42.25 0.72
C PRO A 805 -17.38 43.09 0.44
N ASP A 806 -17.24 43.54 -0.82
CA ASP A 806 -16.19 44.45 -1.30
C ASP A 806 -15.97 45.67 -0.38
N PRO A 807 -14.71 46.04 -0.09
CA PRO A 807 -14.40 47.23 0.70
C PRO A 807 -14.75 48.54 -0.02
N GLN A 808 -15.25 49.52 0.73
CA GLN A 808 -15.65 50.82 0.17
C GLN A 808 -14.45 51.73 -0.21
N ASP A 809 -13.27 51.46 0.34
CA ASP A 809 -11.99 51.98 -0.13
C ASP A 809 -10.99 50.82 -0.24
N PRO A 810 -10.59 50.40 -1.46
CA PRO A 810 -9.61 49.33 -1.66
C PRO A 810 -8.23 49.57 -1.02
N ASN A 811 -7.93 50.81 -0.58
CA ASN A 811 -6.69 51.15 0.12
C ASN A 811 -6.84 51.12 1.65
N HIS A 812 -8.07 50.97 2.15
CA HIS A 812 -8.37 51.04 3.58
C HIS A 812 -9.63 50.23 3.98
N PRO A 813 -9.64 48.89 3.82
CA PRO A 813 -10.79 48.04 4.15
C PRO A 813 -11.32 48.21 5.58
N GLY A 814 -12.65 48.08 5.73
CA GLY A 814 -13.32 48.02 7.03
C GLY A 814 -13.18 46.66 7.73
N ALA A 815 -13.42 46.64 9.03
CA ALA A 815 -13.45 45.39 9.80
C ALA A 815 -14.69 44.55 9.39
N GLY A 816 -14.47 43.47 8.63
CA GLY A 816 -15.53 42.65 8.03
C GLY A 816 -15.89 43.04 6.59
N GLU A 817 -15.05 43.83 5.91
CA GLU A 817 -15.00 43.96 4.45
C GLU A 817 -13.77 43.16 3.93
N ASP A 818 -13.77 42.72 2.67
CA ASP A 818 -12.65 41.94 2.10
C ASP A 818 -11.32 42.73 2.04
N HIS A 819 -10.20 42.02 2.15
CA HIS A 819 -8.83 42.53 2.02
C HIS A 819 -8.01 41.85 0.89
N CYS A 820 -8.51 40.76 0.29
CA CYS A 820 -7.82 39.90 -0.66
C CYS A 820 -8.72 39.57 -1.89
N PRO A 821 -9.02 40.59 -2.72
CA PRO A 821 -9.97 40.43 -3.82
C PRO A 821 -9.43 39.49 -4.90
N GLY A 822 -10.35 38.76 -5.54
CA GLY A 822 -10.04 37.64 -6.44
C GLY A 822 -9.92 36.29 -5.72
N THR A 823 -10.47 36.17 -4.51
CA THR A 823 -10.48 34.91 -3.75
C THR A 823 -11.37 33.86 -4.45
N PRO A 824 -10.87 32.65 -4.76
CA PRO A 824 -11.65 31.68 -5.52
C PRO A 824 -12.88 31.16 -4.75
N GLU A 825 -14.08 31.30 -5.33
CA GLU A 825 -15.37 30.83 -4.79
C GLU A 825 -15.24 29.50 -4.03
N GLY A 826 -15.53 29.50 -2.73
CA GLY A 826 -15.47 28.31 -1.88
C GLY A 826 -14.05 27.79 -1.57
N ALA A 827 -13.02 28.63 -1.64
CA ALA A 827 -11.77 28.42 -0.90
C ALA A 827 -12.00 28.53 0.62
N GLN A 828 -11.10 27.98 1.44
CA GLN A 828 -11.07 28.34 2.86
C GLN A 828 -10.31 29.65 3.03
N ILE A 829 -11.01 30.63 3.58
CA ILE A 829 -10.52 31.98 3.88
C ILE A 829 -10.07 32.13 5.34
N ASP A 830 -9.21 33.11 5.60
CA ASP A 830 -8.86 33.55 6.93
C ASP A 830 -9.83 34.64 7.45
N ALA A 831 -9.49 35.33 8.55
CA ALA A 831 -10.37 36.32 9.16
C ALA A 831 -10.52 37.64 8.36
N ASN A 832 -9.85 37.77 7.21
CA ASN A 832 -9.79 38.98 6.38
C ASN A 832 -10.23 38.74 4.92
N GLY A 833 -10.72 37.54 4.57
CA GLY A 833 -11.03 37.11 3.19
C GLY A 833 -9.91 36.32 2.50
N CYS A 834 -8.66 36.45 2.96
CA CYS A 834 -7.49 35.90 2.28
C CYS A 834 -7.41 34.37 2.30
N SER A 835 -6.95 33.75 1.21
CA SER A 835 -6.92 32.29 1.06
C SER A 835 -5.87 31.59 1.94
N VAL A 836 -6.26 30.47 2.56
CA VAL A 836 -5.41 29.73 3.50
C VAL A 836 -4.36 28.88 2.77
N ALA A 837 -3.09 29.15 3.08
CA ALA A 837 -1.94 28.45 2.50
C ALA A 837 -1.99 26.91 2.65
N PRO A 838 -1.46 26.15 1.66
CA PRO A 838 -1.46 24.69 1.70
C PRO A 838 -0.54 24.11 2.77
N THR A 839 -0.78 22.85 3.14
CA THR A 839 0.06 22.09 4.07
C THR A 839 0.51 20.77 3.45
N VAL A 840 1.73 20.35 3.77
CA VAL A 840 2.39 19.17 3.17
C VAL A 840 2.51 18.07 4.23
N GLY A 841 2.13 16.85 3.86
CA GLY A 841 2.21 15.65 4.68
C GLY A 841 3.60 15.01 4.70
N PRO A 842 3.76 13.88 5.40
CA PRO A 842 5.03 13.17 5.46
C PRO A 842 5.44 12.63 4.08
N THR A 843 6.72 12.77 3.76
CA THR A 843 7.32 12.19 2.54
C THR A 843 7.41 10.67 2.65
N PRO A 844 7.02 9.89 1.64
CA PRO A 844 7.17 8.44 1.65
C PRO A 844 8.64 8.03 1.42
N ASN A 845 9.00 6.83 1.92
CA ASN A 845 10.26 6.19 1.54
C ASN A 845 10.07 5.43 0.22
N ILE A 846 10.99 5.62 -0.73
CA ILE A 846 10.96 4.98 -2.05
C ILE A 846 11.87 3.75 -2.04
N ASN A 847 11.33 2.59 -2.38
CA ASN A 847 12.10 1.37 -2.61
C ASN A 847 11.89 0.90 -4.05
N GLY A 848 12.95 0.40 -4.69
CA GLY A 848 12.87 -0.14 -6.06
C GLY A 848 14.12 -0.88 -6.50
N THR A 849 14.12 -1.30 -7.75
CA THR A 849 15.22 -2.02 -8.42
C THR A 849 15.50 -1.35 -9.77
N VAL A 850 16.76 -1.29 -10.19
CA VAL A 850 17.13 -0.69 -11.49
C VAL A 850 16.41 -1.41 -12.63
N GLY A 851 15.65 -0.67 -13.42
CA GLY A 851 14.90 -1.19 -14.57
C GLY A 851 13.43 -1.54 -14.30
N ASP A 852 12.99 -1.62 -13.04
CA ASP A 852 11.61 -1.92 -12.68
C ASP A 852 10.84 -0.65 -12.27
N PRO A 853 9.58 -0.43 -12.73
CA PRO A 853 8.80 0.74 -12.32
C PRO A 853 8.45 0.70 -10.83
N ILE A 854 8.63 1.83 -10.13
CA ILE A 854 8.20 1.92 -8.73
C ILE A 854 6.67 2.06 -8.63
N THR A 855 6.09 1.52 -7.55
CA THR A 855 4.73 1.89 -7.13
C THR A 855 4.66 3.39 -6.91
N PRO A 856 3.73 4.15 -7.54
CA PRO A 856 3.67 5.60 -7.41
C PRO A 856 3.51 6.05 -5.96
N ALA A 857 4.48 6.79 -5.44
CA ALA A 857 4.54 7.23 -4.06
C ALA A 857 4.02 8.67 -3.93
N VAL A 858 3.09 8.93 -3.00
CA VAL A 858 2.42 10.23 -2.88
C VAL A 858 2.91 10.99 -1.64
N VAL A 859 3.35 12.23 -1.81
CA VAL A 859 3.47 13.22 -0.73
C VAL A 859 2.14 13.97 -0.62
N PRO A 860 1.35 13.81 0.45
CA PRO A 860 0.05 14.48 0.56
C PRO A 860 0.20 16.01 0.59
N VAL A 861 -0.68 16.73 -0.09
CA VAL A 861 -0.75 18.21 -0.05
C VAL A 861 -2.21 18.62 0.13
N ALA A 862 -2.55 19.06 1.34
CA ALA A 862 -3.87 19.64 1.61
C ALA A 862 -3.87 21.11 1.18
N ASN A 863 -4.74 21.45 0.22
CA ASN A 863 -4.79 22.76 -0.43
C ASN A 863 -6.13 23.50 -0.20
N PRO A 864 -6.45 23.89 1.05
CA PRO A 864 -7.78 24.41 1.39
C PRO A 864 -8.06 25.80 0.78
N GLY A 865 -7.05 26.66 0.63
CA GLY A 865 -7.16 27.95 -0.06
C GLY A 865 -7.14 27.88 -1.60
N LYS A 866 -7.20 26.67 -2.20
CA LYS A 866 -7.18 26.46 -3.67
C LYS A 866 -5.97 27.10 -4.39
N ALA A 867 -4.84 27.28 -3.72
CA ALA A 867 -3.63 27.83 -4.32
C ALA A 867 -3.14 26.97 -5.50
N LYS A 868 -2.51 27.57 -6.51
CA LYS A 868 -1.91 26.85 -7.63
C LYS A 868 -0.63 26.15 -7.16
N ILE A 869 -0.63 24.82 -7.16
CA ILE A 869 0.49 23.98 -6.68
C ILE A 869 1.39 23.54 -7.84
N THR A 870 2.71 23.54 -7.65
CA THR A 870 3.66 22.76 -8.45
C THR A 870 4.70 22.05 -7.57
N CYS A 871 5.04 20.82 -7.94
CA CYS A 871 5.99 19.99 -7.19
C CYS A 871 7.33 19.93 -7.93
N GLU A 872 8.42 20.25 -7.22
CA GLU A 872 9.80 20.08 -7.68
C GLU A 872 10.50 19.05 -6.77
N SER A 873 11.59 18.42 -7.23
CA SER A 873 12.40 17.51 -6.41
C SER A 873 13.89 17.73 -6.61
N LYS A 874 14.65 17.55 -5.54
CA LYS A 874 16.12 17.60 -5.52
C LYS A 874 16.67 16.24 -5.06
N ASP A 875 17.80 15.84 -5.66
CA ASP A 875 18.53 14.60 -5.35
C ASP A 875 17.71 13.29 -5.54
N LEU A 876 16.62 13.34 -6.31
CA LEU A 876 15.83 12.17 -6.71
C LEU A 876 16.60 11.30 -7.74
N PRO A 877 16.63 9.97 -7.63
CA PRO A 877 17.37 9.09 -8.55
C PRO A 877 16.93 9.21 -10.01
N ALA A 878 17.90 9.13 -10.93
CA ALA A 878 17.66 9.23 -12.36
C ALA A 878 16.66 8.16 -12.84
N GLY A 879 15.69 8.57 -13.66
CA GLY A 879 14.59 7.71 -14.14
C GLY A 879 13.31 7.79 -13.31
N LEU A 880 13.36 8.36 -12.10
CA LEU A 880 12.18 8.81 -11.36
C LEU A 880 11.85 10.27 -11.70
N SER A 881 10.58 10.64 -11.52
CA SER A 881 10.03 11.97 -11.75
C SER A 881 8.99 12.32 -10.69
N ILE A 882 8.69 13.61 -10.53
CA ILE A 882 7.65 14.11 -9.63
C ILE A 882 6.70 15.03 -10.38
N ALA A 883 5.40 14.96 -10.06
CA ALA A 883 4.37 15.88 -10.55
C ALA A 883 3.30 16.10 -9.47
N TYR A 884 2.58 17.21 -9.53
CA TYR A 884 1.36 17.37 -8.73
C TYR A 884 0.21 16.60 -9.39
N ASP A 885 -0.50 15.78 -8.62
CA ASP A 885 -1.70 15.06 -9.03
C ASP A 885 -2.87 15.55 -8.18
N GLU A 886 -3.76 16.31 -8.82
CA GLU A 886 -4.91 16.93 -8.17
C GLU A 886 -5.93 15.88 -7.68
N ALA A 887 -6.08 14.76 -8.40
CA ALA A 887 -7.00 13.68 -8.06
C ALA A 887 -6.47 12.79 -6.93
N LYS A 888 -5.14 12.77 -6.69
CA LYS A 888 -4.51 12.13 -5.52
C LYS A 888 -4.18 13.12 -4.39
N HIS A 889 -4.53 14.41 -4.54
CA HIS A 889 -4.28 15.47 -3.57
C HIS A 889 -2.82 15.52 -3.07
N GLY A 890 -1.85 15.47 -3.97
CA GLY A 890 -0.44 15.41 -3.57
C GLY A 890 0.58 15.41 -4.69
N CYS A 891 1.86 15.50 -4.31
CA CYS A 891 2.98 15.30 -5.24
C CYS A 891 3.23 13.80 -5.43
N VAL A 892 3.01 13.29 -6.63
CA VAL A 892 3.23 11.89 -6.98
C VAL A 892 4.62 11.72 -7.57
N ILE A 893 5.38 10.79 -7.00
CA ILE A 893 6.69 10.36 -7.47
C ILE A 893 6.52 9.01 -8.17
N SER A 894 6.98 8.93 -9.42
CA SER A 894 6.81 7.74 -10.26
C SER A 894 7.91 7.64 -11.33
N GLY A 895 8.02 6.46 -11.94
CA GLY A 895 8.99 6.18 -13.02
C GLY A 895 9.72 4.87 -12.80
N THR A 896 10.81 4.69 -13.55
CA THR A 896 11.67 3.50 -13.54
C THR A 896 13.09 3.96 -13.27
N PRO A 897 13.69 3.63 -12.11
CA PRO A 897 15.01 4.13 -11.75
C PRO A 897 16.07 3.44 -12.62
N THR A 898 17.02 4.23 -13.12
CA THR A 898 18.09 3.77 -14.03
C THR A 898 19.45 3.62 -13.35
N VAL A 899 19.55 3.98 -12.07
CA VAL A 899 20.78 3.94 -11.28
C VAL A 899 20.54 3.35 -9.88
N LYS A 900 21.44 2.47 -9.46
CA LYS A 900 21.52 1.94 -8.09
C LYS A 900 21.95 3.07 -7.15
N VAL A 901 21.28 3.24 -6.02
CA VAL A 901 21.68 4.21 -4.99
C VAL A 901 21.83 3.52 -3.63
N PRO A 902 22.73 4.00 -2.74
CA PRO A 902 22.84 3.46 -1.39
C PRO A 902 21.50 3.50 -0.64
N ALA A 903 21.30 2.56 0.29
CA ALA A 903 20.18 2.62 1.21
C ALA A 903 20.19 3.92 2.03
N ASP A 904 19.01 4.41 2.36
CA ASP A 904 18.79 5.68 3.08
C ASP A 904 19.40 6.93 2.42
N THR A 905 19.51 6.94 1.07
CA THR A 905 19.84 8.16 0.34
C THR A 905 18.70 9.17 0.48
N THR A 906 18.96 10.37 0.97
CA THR A 906 17.93 11.41 1.17
C THR A 906 17.62 12.18 -0.11
N TYR A 907 16.33 12.40 -0.41
CA TYR A 907 15.86 13.31 -1.45
C TYR A 907 14.95 14.40 -0.85
N THR A 908 14.81 15.54 -1.54
CA THR A 908 13.93 16.65 -1.13
C THR A 908 12.78 16.82 -2.13
N VAL A 909 11.59 17.13 -1.63
CA VAL A 909 10.43 17.57 -2.39
C VAL A 909 10.11 19.01 -2.00
N THR A 910 10.07 19.89 -2.98
CA THR A 910 9.71 21.30 -2.82
C THR A 910 8.30 21.50 -3.39
N VAL A 911 7.35 21.80 -2.51
CA VAL A 911 5.98 22.17 -2.90
C VAL A 911 5.93 23.67 -3.04
N ASN A 912 5.88 24.15 -4.28
CA ASN A 912 5.65 25.55 -4.61
C ASN A 912 4.15 25.81 -4.62
N TYR A 913 3.73 26.96 -4.09
CA TYR A 913 2.35 27.40 -4.20
C TYR A 913 2.24 28.89 -4.53
N THR A 914 1.29 29.22 -5.39
CA THR A 914 0.88 30.60 -5.68
C THR A 914 -0.59 30.74 -5.30
N PRO A 915 -0.94 31.53 -4.27
CA PRO A 915 -2.33 31.94 -4.01
C PRO A 915 -2.96 32.57 -5.26
N GLN A 916 -4.29 32.54 -5.36
CA GLN A 916 -5.01 33.08 -6.53
C GLN A 916 -5.59 34.49 -6.28
N ASP A 917 -5.76 34.82 -5.01
CA ASP A 917 -6.17 36.09 -4.44
C ASP A 917 -5.07 37.17 -4.53
N GLU A 918 -5.47 38.42 -4.76
CA GLU A 918 -4.54 39.55 -4.74
C GLU A 918 -4.05 39.85 -3.31
N ASN A 919 -2.90 40.52 -3.19
CA ASN A 919 -2.17 40.81 -1.94
C ASN A 919 -1.59 39.60 -1.16
N ASN A 920 -2.04 38.37 -1.41
CA ASN A 920 -1.49 37.17 -0.77
C ASN A 920 -0.14 36.74 -1.40
N SER A 921 0.72 36.06 -0.63
CA SER A 921 2.13 35.82 -1.00
C SER A 921 2.42 34.37 -1.39
N ALA A 922 3.00 34.19 -2.59
CA ALA A 922 3.51 32.90 -3.05
C ALA A 922 4.62 32.36 -2.14
N GLY A 923 4.64 31.04 -1.94
CA GLY A 923 5.53 30.37 -0.99
C GLY A 923 6.07 29.02 -1.47
N LYS A 924 6.96 28.45 -0.66
CA LYS A 924 7.58 27.14 -0.85
C LYS A 924 7.56 26.37 0.47
N ILE A 925 7.30 25.07 0.41
CA ILE A 925 7.35 24.15 1.55
C ILE A 925 8.24 22.96 1.15
N ASP A 926 9.38 22.81 1.82
CA ASP A 926 10.31 21.71 1.59
C ASP A 926 10.05 20.57 2.58
N THR A 927 10.09 19.33 2.08
CA THR A 927 10.08 18.10 2.89
C THR A 927 11.07 17.07 2.34
N THR A 928 11.54 16.14 3.17
CA THR A 928 12.58 15.15 2.80
C THR A 928 12.12 13.72 3.03
N GLY A 929 12.54 12.79 2.17
CA GLY A 929 12.31 11.35 2.30
C GLY A 929 13.55 10.53 1.94
N ASN A 930 13.54 9.23 2.23
CA ASN A 930 14.65 8.33 1.89
C ASN A 930 14.32 7.50 0.64
N VAL A 931 15.35 7.17 -0.14
CA VAL A 931 15.24 6.28 -1.30
C VAL A 931 16.34 5.21 -1.30
N THR A 932 15.95 3.98 -1.65
CA THR A 932 16.82 2.81 -1.79
C THR A 932 16.52 2.12 -3.13
N ILE A 933 17.44 2.19 -4.09
CA ILE A 933 17.33 1.48 -5.38
C ILE A 933 18.38 0.37 -5.44
N LYS A 934 17.94 -0.88 -5.47
CA LYS A 934 18.79 -2.07 -5.65
C LYS A 934 19.31 -2.19 -7.08
N GLY A 935 20.44 -2.86 -7.27
CA GLY A 935 20.82 -3.36 -8.60
C GLY A 935 19.86 -4.44 -9.06
N LYS A 936 19.73 -4.62 -10.37
CA LYS A 936 18.98 -5.74 -10.94
C LYS A 936 19.71 -7.06 -10.69
N ASP A 937 18.95 -8.14 -10.63
CA ASP A 937 19.36 -9.54 -10.47
C ASP A 937 18.44 -10.29 -11.45
N SER A 938 18.98 -10.83 -12.55
CA SER A 938 18.22 -11.31 -13.70
C SER A 938 17.99 -12.82 -13.76
N ASP A 939 18.70 -13.62 -12.97
CA ASP A 939 18.47 -15.07 -12.80
C ASP A 939 18.02 -15.47 -11.38
N GLY A 940 18.02 -14.53 -10.43
CA GLY A 940 17.39 -14.69 -9.12
C GLY A 940 18.28 -15.40 -8.09
N ASP A 941 19.59 -15.42 -8.27
CA ASP A 941 20.52 -16.10 -7.36
C ASP A 941 20.86 -15.29 -6.08
N GLY A 942 20.54 -13.99 -6.07
CA GLY A 942 20.79 -13.05 -4.97
C GLY A 942 21.99 -12.11 -5.17
N VAL A 943 22.73 -12.24 -6.28
CA VAL A 943 23.88 -11.40 -6.64
C VAL A 943 23.51 -10.48 -7.82
N PRO A 944 23.68 -9.15 -7.72
CA PRO A 944 23.24 -8.25 -8.79
C PRO A 944 24.02 -8.39 -10.10
N ASP A 945 23.30 -8.26 -11.23
CA ASP A 945 23.81 -8.23 -12.60
C ASP A 945 25.05 -7.31 -12.74
N PRO A 946 26.10 -7.72 -13.47
CA PRO A 946 27.28 -6.90 -13.70
C PRO A 946 26.99 -5.68 -14.59
N GLN A 947 27.50 -4.52 -14.18
CA GLN A 947 27.33 -3.26 -14.94
C GLN A 947 28.04 -3.27 -16.29
N ASP A 948 29.10 -4.07 -16.43
CA ASP A 948 29.66 -4.50 -17.71
C ASP A 948 29.77 -6.04 -17.70
N PRO A 949 28.97 -6.78 -18.48
CA PRO A 949 29.05 -8.24 -18.59
C PRO A 949 30.41 -8.79 -19.05
N ASN A 950 31.33 -7.94 -19.53
CA ASN A 950 32.70 -8.31 -19.90
C ASN A 950 33.73 -7.99 -18.80
N HIS A 951 33.33 -7.22 -17.77
CA HIS A 951 34.15 -6.86 -16.61
C HIS A 951 33.29 -6.73 -15.33
N PRO A 952 32.71 -7.84 -14.82
CA PRO A 952 31.98 -7.85 -13.55
C PRO A 952 32.75 -7.24 -12.38
N GLY A 953 32.06 -6.42 -11.58
CA GLY A 953 32.58 -5.83 -10.36
C GLY A 953 32.79 -6.83 -9.22
N ALA A 954 33.30 -6.34 -8.10
CA ALA A 954 33.35 -7.10 -6.85
C ALA A 954 31.98 -7.03 -6.14
N GLY A 955 31.29 -8.16 -6.00
CA GLY A 955 29.91 -8.21 -5.51
C GLY A 955 28.86 -7.87 -6.58
N GLU A 956 29.20 -8.13 -7.84
CA GLU A 956 28.27 -8.32 -8.96
C GLU A 956 28.37 -9.79 -9.43
N ASP A 957 27.48 -10.25 -10.29
CA ASP A 957 27.47 -11.62 -10.82
C ASP A 957 28.54 -11.86 -11.91
N HIS A 958 29.15 -13.05 -11.88
CA HIS A 958 30.18 -13.56 -12.81
C HIS A 958 29.75 -14.86 -13.53
N CYS A 959 28.58 -15.41 -13.21
CA CYS A 959 28.08 -16.71 -13.65
C CYS A 959 26.62 -16.69 -14.16
N PRO A 960 26.23 -15.73 -15.05
CA PRO A 960 24.83 -15.47 -15.38
C PRO A 960 24.11 -16.65 -16.03
N GLY A 961 22.91 -16.95 -15.55
CA GLY A 961 22.14 -18.14 -15.87
C GLY A 961 22.27 -19.25 -14.81
N THR A 962 22.52 -18.88 -13.56
CA THR A 962 22.49 -19.81 -12.42
C THR A 962 21.10 -20.44 -12.27
N PRO A 963 20.97 -21.77 -12.05
CA PRO A 963 19.65 -22.40 -11.91
C PRO A 963 18.90 -21.95 -10.65
N ASP A 964 17.62 -21.56 -10.79
CA ASP A 964 16.74 -21.06 -9.72
C ASP A 964 16.95 -21.74 -8.36
N GLY A 965 17.37 -20.98 -7.35
CA GLY A 965 17.59 -21.49 -5.99
C GLY A 965 18.67 -22.57 -5.86
N ALA A 966 19.68 -22.58 -6.75
CA ALA A 966 20.98 -23.15 -6.44
C ALA A 966 21.67 -22.34 -5.33
N LYS A 967 22.58 -22.96 -4.58
CA LYS A 967 23.47 -22.25 -3.66
C LYS A 967 24.65 -21.68 -4.44
N VAL A 968 24.88 -20.37 -4.31
CA VAL A 968 25.96 -19.64 -4.98
C VAL A 968 27.04 -19.12 -4.03
N ASP A 969 28.20 -18.77 -4.60
CA ASP A 969 29.23 -17.98 -3.93
C ASP A 969 29.01 -16.46 -4.10
N ALA A 970 29.94 -15.66 -3.58
CA ALA A 970 29.83 -14.18 -3.58
C ALA A 970 29.97 -13.50 -4.97
N ASN A 971 30.02 -14.28 -6.05
CA ASN A 971 30.11 -13.84 -7.44
C ASN A 971 28.99 -14.47 -8.31
N GLY A 972 27.90 -14.94 -7.70
CA GLY A 972 26.78 -15.62 -8.38
C GLY A 972 27.08 -17.06 -8.85
N CYS A 973 28.28 -17.58 -8.53
CA CYS A 973 28.72 -18.85 -9.10
C CYS A 973 28.25 -20.06 -8.28
N PRO A 974 27.61 -21.07 -8.90
CA PRO A 974 27.18 -22.30 -8.22
C PRO A 974 28.26 -22.96 -7.37
N VAL A 975 27.95 -23.23 -6.10
CA VAL A 975 28.90 -23.80 -5.14
C VAL A 975 29.30 -25.21 -5.57
N ALA A 976 30.62 -25.47 -5.51
CA ALA A 976 31.21 -26.74 -5.90
C ALA A 976 30.67 -27.93 -5.08
N PRO A 977 30.38 -29.08 -5.72
CA PRO A 977 29.85 -30.26 -5.04
C PRO A 977 30.89 -30.91 -4.13
N THR A 978 30.43 -31.50 -3.03
CA THR A 978 31.29 -32.18 -2.06
C THR A 978 30.91 -33.64 -1.87
N VAL A 979 31.89 -34.50 -1.58
CA VAL A 979 31.71 -35.94 -1.35
C VAL A 979 31.74 -36.22 0.15
N GLY A 980 30.68 -36.85 0.66
CA GLY A 980 30.54 -37.23 2.07
C GLY A 980 31.52 -38.32 2.52
N THR A 981 31.38 -38.74 3.77
CA THR A 981 32.21 -39.80 4.37
C THR A 981 32.10 -41.12 3.58
N VAL A 982 33.21 -41.63 3.05
CA VAL A 982 33.26 -42.92 2.34
C VAL A 982 33.21 -44.09 3.34
N PRO A 983 32.20 -44.99 3.28
CA PRO A 983 32.15 -46.17 4.15
C PRO A 983 33.19 -47.23 3.76
N ASP A 984 33.62 -48.07 4.71
CA ASP A 984 34.55 -49.18 4.44
C ASP A 984 33.87 -50.24 3.52
N VAL A 985 34.42 -50.45 2.33
CA VAL A 985 33.95 -51.42 1.32
C VAL A 985 34.49 -52.81 1.64
N ASN A 986 33.67 -53.66 2.26
CA ASN A 986 34.05 -54.99 2.72
C ASN A 986 33.45 -56.10 1.83
N GLY A 987 34.17 -57.21 1.61
CA GLY A 987 33.65 -58.33 0.83
C GLY A 987 34.60 -59.52 0.67
N GLU A 988 34.21 -60.47 -0.19
CA GLU A 988 34.98 -61.67 -0.53
C GLU A 988 35.20 -61.77 -2.05
N THR A 989 36.37 -62.27 -2.44
CA THR A 989 36.71 -62.54 -3.84
C THR A 989 35.69 -63.50 -4.47
N GLY A 990 35.04 -63.09 -5.55
CA GLY A 990 34.05 -63.88 -6.29
C GLY A 990 32.60 -63.78 -5.79
N LYS A 991 32.30 -63.02 -4.73
CA LYS A 991 30.94 -62.69 -4.29
C LYS A 991 30.65 -61.21 -4.56
N PRO A 992 29.46 -60.82 -5.07
CA PRO A 992 29.13 -59.41 -5.23
C PRO A 992 29.14 -58.70 -3.87
N VAL A 993 29.66 -57.47 -3.84
CA VAL A 993 29.52 -56.61 -2.65
C VAL A 993 28.12 -56.02 -2.60
N THR A 994 27.60 -55.81 -1.38
CA THR A 994 26.47 -54.89 -1.19
C THR A 994 26.87 -53.51 -1.74
N PRO A 995 26.04 -52.84 -2.54
CA PRO A 995 26.33 -51.48 -2.99
C PRO A 995 26.63 -50.55 -1.81
N VAL A 996 27.70 -49.76 -1.93
CA VAL A 996 28.10 -48.77 -0.93
C VAL A 996 27.84 -47.39 -1.52
N GLU A 997 26.84 -46.70 -0.99
CA GLU A 997 26.45 -45.36 -1.40
C GLU A 997 27.21 -44.31 -0.59
N ILE A 998 27.74 -43.30 -1.27
CA ILE A 998 28.54 -42.22 -0.71
C ILE A 998 27.82 -40.92 -1.08
N PRO A 999 27.18 -40.22 -0.13
CA PRO A 999 26.42 -39.00 -0.44
C PRO A 999 27.26 -37.93 -1.15
N VAL A 1000 26.64 -37.23 -2.09
CA VAL A 1000 27.18 -36.07 -2.80
C VAL A 1000 26.28 -34.88 -2.50
N ASP A 1001 26.84 -33.85 -1.86
CA ASP A 1001 26.19 -32.54 -1.77
C ASP A 1001 26.35 -31.86 -3.13
N ASN A 1002 25.23 -31.59 -3.79
CA ASN A 1002 25.13 -30.80 -5.03
C ASN A 1002 24.17 -29.63 -4.83
N SER A 1003 24.30 -28.90 -3.71
CA SER A 1003 23.51 -27.70 -3.41
C SER A 1003 23.66 -26.59 -4.45
N GLY A 1004 24.77 -26.54 -5.20
CA GLY A 1004 24.93 -25.73 -6.42
C GLY A 1004 24.17 -26.21 -7.67
N LYS A 1005 23.40 -27.31 -7.58
CA LYS A 1005 22.57 -27.88 -8.67
C LYS A 1005 23.33 -28.15 -9.98
N ILE A 1006 24.62 -28.46 -9.92
CA ILE A 1006 25.44 -28.67 -11.13
C ILE A 1006 24.95 -29.91 -11.88
N THR A 1007 24.61 -29.73 -13.16
CA THR A 1007 23.89 -30.74 -13.99
C THR A 1007 24.79 -31.79 -14.65
N LYS A 1008 26.12 -31.66 -14.51
CA LYS A 1008 27.12 -32.59 -15.08
C LYS A 1008 28.09 -33.03 -13.97
N LEU A 1009 27.77 -34.14 -13.32
CA LEU A 1009 28.62 -34.75 -12.29
C LEU A 1009 29.08 -36.15 -12.73
N GLU A 1010 30.36 -36.46 -12.53
CA GLU A 1010 30.88 -37.83 -12.68
C GLU A 1010 31.66 -38.26 -11.44
N CYS A 1011 31.35 -39.45 -10.91
CA CYS A 1011 32.04 -40.03 -9.76
C CYS A 1011 33.31 -40.78 -10.17
N HIS A 1012 34.43 -40.48 -9.52
CA HIS A 1012 35.72 -41.15 -9.71
C HIS A 1012 36.16 -41.82 -8.41
N ALA A 1013 36.88 -42.94 -8.52
CA ALA A 1013 37.42 -43.64 -7.36
C ALA A 1013 38.81 -44.24 -7.61
N GLU A 1014 39.79 -43.82 -6.81
CA GLU A 1014 41.09 -44.46 -6.71
C GLU A 1014 41.05 -45.59 -5.67
N GLY A 1015 41.95 -46.57 -5.82
CA GLY A 1015 42.13 -47.61 -4.81
C GLY A 1015 41.14 -48.78 -4.84
N LEU A 1016 40.08 -48.76 -5.65
CA LEU A 1016 39.11 -49.87 -5.76
C LEU A 1016 39.74 -51.25 -6.02
N ALA A 1017 39.05 -52.31 -5.62
CA ALA A 1017 39.40 -53.69 -5.97
C ALA A 1017 38.98 -54.04 -7.41
N ALA A 1018 39.78 -54.83 -8.13
CA ALA A 1018 39.52 -55.16 -9.52
C ALA A 1018 38.21 -55.93 -9.68
N GLY A 1019 37.24 -55.40 -10.44
CA GLY A 1019 35.87 -55.95 -10.56
C GLY A 1019 34.82 -55.19 -9.74
N LEU A 1020 35.22 -54.21 -8.94
CA LEU A 1020 34.35 -53.14 -8.45
C LEU A 1020 34.37 -51.95 -9.42
N THR A 1021 33.27 -51.20 -9.43
CA THR A 1021 33.08 -49.97 -10.21
C THR A 1021 32.42 -48.92 -9.32
N ILE A 1022 32.55 -47.64 -9.68
CA ILE A 1022 31.78 -46.55 -9.09
C ILE A 1022 30.96 -45.84 -10.18
N LYS A 1023 29.75 -45.39 -9.83
CA LYS A 1023 28.89 -44.55 -10.69
C LYS A 1023 28.06 -43.60 -9.82
N LEU A 1024 27.61 -42.49 -10.39
CA LEU A 1024 26.54 -41.69 -9.78
C LEU A 1024 25.21 -42.47 -9.84
N ASN A 1025 24.34 -42.30 -8.85
CA ASN A 1025 22.97 -42.82 -8.86
C ASN A 1025 22.06 -42.02 -9.83
N GLN A 1026 20.83 -42.49 -10.03
CA GLN A 1026 19.92 -41.96 -11.06
C GLN A 1026 19.39 -40.55 -10.75
N ASP A 1027 19.36 -40.19 -9.48
CA ASP A 1027 18.90 -38.93 -8.91
C ASP A 1027 20.06 -37.95 -8.59
N GLY A 1028 21.32 -38.36 -8.80
CA GLY A 1028 22.49 -37.49 -8.68
C GLY A 1028 22.99 -37.22 -7.25
N THR A 1029 22.41 -37.86 -6.24
CA THR A 1029 22.64 -37.61 -4.80
C THR A 1029 23.76 -38.44 -4.17
N ALA A 1030 24.27 -39.48 -4.84
CA ALA A 1030 25.31 -40.35 -4.28
C ALA A 1030 26.19 -41.04 -5.34
N CYS A 1031 27.47 -41.21 -5.00
CA CYS A 1031 28.39 -42.10 -5.71
C CYS A 1031 28.29 -43.52 -5.15
N VAL A 1032 27.92 -44.48 -5.98
CA VAL A 1032 27.64 -45.87 -5.60
C VAL A 1032 28.76 -46.80 -6.07
N ILE A 1033 29.48 -47.40 -5.12
CA ILE A 1033 30.46 -48.46 -5.39
C ILE A 1033 29.73 -49.80 -5.44
N SER A 1034 29.88 -50.55 -6.55
CA SER A 1034 29.25 -51.86 -6.72
C SER A 1034 30.04 -52.77 -7.68
N GLY A 1035 29.80 -54.08 -7.60
CA GLY A 1035 30.40 -55.09 -8.47
C GLY A 1035 30.77 -56.39 -7.76
N THR A 1036 31.59 -57.23 -8.42
CA THR A 1036 32.11 -58.49 -7.87
C THR A 1036 33.64 -58.45 -7.94
N PRO A 1037 34.35 -58.35 -6.81
CA PRO A 1037 35.79 -58.24 -6.82
C PRO A 1037 36.42 -59.58 -7.21
N THR A 1038 37.35 -59.52 -8.16
CA THR A 1038 38.02 -60.66 -8.79
C THR A 1038 39.34 -61.03 -8.10
N GLN A 1039 39.84 -60.17 -7.20
CA GLN A 1039 41.05 -60.37 -6.42
C GLN A 1039 40.89 -59.79 -5.00
N PRO A 1040 41.55 -60.37 -3.98
CA PRO A 1040 41.58 -59.79 -2.64
C PRO A 1040 42.40 -58.50 -2.61
N LYS A 1041 41.97 -57.53 -1.80
CA LYS A 1041 42.62 -56.22 -1.66
C LYS A 1041 42.30 -55.59 -0.30
N THR A 1042 43.33 -55.14 0.40
CA THR A 1042 43.21 -54.32 1.62
C THR A 1042 43.95 -53.01 1.38
N GLY A 1043 43.30 -51.87 1.65
CA GLY A 1043 43.92 -50.55 1.48
C GLY A 1043 42.94 -49.39 1.58
N GLU A 1044 43.45 -48.20 1.32
CA GLU A 1044 42.68 -46.96 1.20
C GLU A 1044 41.94 -46.89 -0.15
N ILE A 1045 40.76 -46.26 -0.15
CA ILE A 1045 40.06 -45.81 -1.36
C ILE A 1045 39.82 -44.31 -1.26
N LYS A 1046 39.87 -43.62 -2.39
CA LYS A 1046 39.59 -42.18 -2.50
C LYS A 1046 38.47 -41.96 -3.48
N VAL A 1047 37.50 -41.14 -3.14
CA VAL A 1047 36.33 -40.85 -3.98
C VAL A 1047 36.16 -39.35 -4.14
N SER A 1048 36.03 -38.90 -5.38
CA SER A 1048 35.82 -37.50 -5.76
C SER A 1048 34.80 -37.41 -6.89
N VAL A 1049 34.27 -36.21 -7.11
CA VAL A 1049 33.37 -35.90 -8.23
C VAL A 1049 34.01 -34.86 -9.14
N THR A 1050 33.96 -35.08 -10.45
CA THR A 1050 34.33 -34.07 -11.46
C THR A 1050 33.10 -33.33 -11.97
N TYR A 1051 33.24 -32.03 -12.17
CA TYR A 1051 32.17 -31.10 -12.55
C TYR A 1051 32.73 -29.97 -13.43
N PRO A 1052 31.93 -29.32 -14.30
CA PRO A 1052 32.33 -28.11 -15.02
C PRO A 1052 32.72 -26.98 -14.06
N ASP A 1053 33.76 -26.22 -14.39
CA ASP A 1053 34.12 -25.02 -13.64
C ASP A 1053 33.01 -23.96 -13.81
N PRO A 1054 32.33 -23.49 -12.74
CA PRO A 1054 31.23 -22.52 -12.85
C PRO A 1054 31.62 -21.25 -13.63
N GLN A 1055 32.82 -20.72 -13.36
CA GLN A 1055 33.37 -19.52 -14.01
C GLN A 1055 33.97 -19.80 -15.40
N ASN A 1056 34.00 -21.07 -15.83
CA ASN A 1056 34.55 -21.46 -17.13
C ASN A 1056 34.02 -22.84 -17.59
N PRO A 1057 32.77 -22.94 -18.09
CA PRO A 1057 32.13 -24.24 -18.36
C PRO A 1057 32.83 -25.17 -19.37
N GLU A 1058 33.86 -24.69 -20.09
CA GLU A 1058 34.75 -25.51 -20.94
C GLU A 1058 35.82 -26.29 -20.16
N LYS A 1059 36.07 -25.94 -18.89
CA LYS A 1059 37.03 -26.61 -18.01
C LYS A 1059 36.32 -27.52 -17.01
N THR A 1060 37.03 -28.55 -16.57
CA THR A 1060 36.56 -29.49 -15.53
C THR A 1060 37.38 -29.28 -14.26
N LYS A 1061 36.68 -29.13 -13.13
CA LYS A 1061 37.24 -29.18 -11.77
C LYS A 1061 36.92 -30.54 -11.13
N THR A 1062 37.66 -30.87 -10.08
CA THR A 1062 37.46 -32.08 -9.27
C THR A 1062 37.23 -31.66 -7.83
N SER A 1063 36.34 -32.33 -7.10
CA SER A 1063 36.17 -32.13 -5.66
C SER A 1063 37.43 -32.56 -4.91
N GLU A 1064 37.64 -32.04 -3.70
CA GLU A 1064 38.55 -32.68 -2.76
C GLU A 1064 38.15 -34.15 -2.54
N PRO A 1065 39.09 -35.11 -2.51
CA PRO A 1065 38.78 -36.53 -2.43
C PRO A 1065 38.51 -36.98 -0.99
N SER A 1066 37.34 -37.56 -0.75
CA SER A 1066 36.98 -38.20 0.51
C SER A 1066 37.60 -39.60 0.61
N THR A 1067 38.09 -39.99 1.79
CA THR A 1067 38.87 -41.23 2.00
C THR A 1067 38.09 -42.29 2.78
N GLY A 1068 38.11 -43.53 2.32
CA GLY A 1068 37.61 -44.71 3.04
C GLY A 1068 38.57 -45.89 2.92
N LYS A 1069 38.14 -47.11 3.27
CA LYS A 1069 38.93 -48.35 3.06
C LYS A 1069 38.22 -49.35 2.17
N VAL A 1070 39.00 -50.24 1.58
CA VAL A 1070 38.53 -51.48 0.95
C VAL A 1070 39.16 -52.68 1.65
N ASN A 1071 38.36 -53.71 1.97
CA ASN A 1071 38.80 -54.97 2.55
C ASN A 1071 38.10 -56.14 1.83
N ILE A 1072 38.66 -56.60 0.72
CA ILE A 1072 38.24 -57.82 0.03
C ILE A 1072 39.14 -58.98 0.47
N THR A 1073 38.55 -59.98 1.10
CA THR A 1073 39.24 -61.22 1.51
C THR A 1073 39.19 -62.28 0.41
N LYS A 1074 39.91 -63.39 0.59
CA LYS A 1074 39.87 -64.55 -0.31
C LYS A 1074 38.72 -65.47 0.10
N GLY A 1075 37.79 -65.75 -0.81
CA GLY A 1075 36.74 -66.75 -0.60
C GLY A 1075 37.31 -68.18 -0.65
N ASP A 1076 36.90 -69.03 0.29
CA ASP A 1076 37.32 -70.43 0.35
C ASP A 1076 36.43 -71.35 -0.51
N ASN A 1077 37.02 -71.96 -1.54
CA ASN A 1077 36.39 -73.01 -2.32
C ASN A 1077 36.39 -74.32 -1.52
N GLY A 1078 35.20 -74.75 -1.07
CA GLY A 1078 35.04 -75.93 -0.23
C GLY A 1078 35.41 -77.26 -0.92
N GLY A 1079 36.58 -77.80 -0.57
CA GLY A 1079 36.95 -79.20 -0.81
C GLY A 1079 36.81 -80.01 0.49
N GLY A 1080 35.88 -80.97 0.54
CA GLY A 1080 35.53 -81.68 1.77
C GLY A 1080 36.42 -82.88 2.10
N ASN A 1081 36.48 -83.23 3.40
CA ASN A 1081 36.85 -84.57 3.86
C ASN A 1081 36.14 -84.89 5.19
N THR A 1082 36.03 -86.17 5.57
CA THR A 1082 35.14 -86.66 6.65
C THR A 1082 35.93 -87.42 7.77
N PRO A 1083 35.36 -88.18 8.74
CA PRO A 1083 35.32 -87.67 10.12
C PRO A 1083 35.81 -88.65 11.23
N GLY A 1084 35.97 -88.12 12.46
CA GLY A 1084 36.05 -88.89 13.71
C GLY A 1084 36.85 -88.20 14.84
N GLY A 1085 36.47 -88.25 16.11
CA GLY A 1085 35.22 -88.77 16.73
C GLY A 1085 35.19 -88.63 18.26
N ASN A 1086 34.00 -88.69 18.86
CA ASN A 1086 33.57 -89.09 20.23
C ASN A 1086 34.58 -89.01 21.42
N THR A 1087 34.25 -88.57 22.65
CA THR A 1087 32.99 -88.33 23.43
C THR A 1087 33.37 -87.72 24.82
N PRO A 1088 32.48 -87.47 25.83
CA PRO A 1088 30.99 -87.44 25.88
C PRO A 1088 30.33 -86.24 26.64
N GLY A 1089 29.02 -86.05 26.42
CA GLY A 1089 28.06 -85.52 27.42
C GLY A 1089 27.68 -84.03 27.32
N GLY A 1090 26.41 -83.61 27.51
CA GLY A 1090 25.18 -84.41 27.64
C GLY A 1090 23.92 -83.60 27.98
N LYS A 1091 22.74 -84.12 27.61
CA LYS A 1091 21.35 -83.65 27.84
C LYS A 1091 20.84 -82.41 27.07
N THR A 1092 19.92 -82.68 26.14
CA THR A 1092 18.71 -81.85 25.88
C THR A 1092 17.55 -82.34 26.79
N PRO A 1093 16.38 -81.67 26.86
CA PRO A 1093 15.34 -81.68 25.81
C PRO A 1093 14.80 -80.26 25.48
N GLY A 1094 13.96 -80.00 24.46
CA GLY A 1094 13.34 -80.87 23.45
C GLY A 1094 11.82 -80.65 23.32
N GLY A 1095 11.31 -80.09 22.20
CA GLY A 1095 9.87 -79.87 22.00
C GLY A 1095 9.45 -79.23 20.66
N THR A 1096 8.54 -79.90 19.95
CA THR A 1096 7.79 -79.54 18.70
C THR A 1096 6.49 -80.41 18.71
N PRO A 1097 5.51 -80.37 17.76
CA PRO A 1097 5.26 -79.49 16.59
C PRO A 1097 3.77 -79.03 16.40
N GLY A 1098 3.49 -78.31 15.30
CA GLY A 1098 2.17 -78.26 14.59
C GLY A 1098 1.21 -77.08 14.92
N GLY A 1099 0.33 -76.61 14.03
CA GLY A 1099 0.22 -76.82 12.56
C GLY A 1099 -1.23 -76.91 12.00
N THR A 1100 -1.56 -76.17 10.92
CA THR A 1100 -2.78 -76.35 10.07
C THR A 1100 -2.70 -75.62 8.71
N THR A 1101 -3.47 -76.11 7.72
CA THR A 1101 -3.77 -75.55 6.36
C THR A 1101 -5.29 -75.19 6.29
N PRO A 1102 -5.97 -74.72 5.19
CA PRO A 1102 -5.63 -74.76 3.74
C PRO A 1102 -6.12 -73.62 2.76
N GLY A 1103 -5.64 -73.67 1.50
CA GLY A 1103 -6.34 -73.27 0.23
C GLY A 1103 -6.70 -71.78 -0.05
N GLY A 1104 -6.85 -71.30 -1.30
CA GLY A 1104 -6.35 -71.79 -2.60
C GLY A 1104 -7.35 -71.82 -3.79
N THR A 1105 -7.32 -70.83 -4.70
CA THR A 1105 -7.86 -70.90 -6.10
C THR A 1105 -7.35 -69.77 -7.02
N THR A 1106 -7.40 -70.00 -8.33
CA THR A 1106 -7.14 -69.07 -9.49
C THR A 1106 -8.39 -69.10 -10.44
N PRO A 1107 -8.46 -68.54 -11.68
CA PRO A 1107 -7.48 -67.81 -12.53
C PRO A 1107 -7.99 -66.59 -13.36
N GLY A 1108 -7.10 -65.99 -14.17
CA GLY A 1108 -7.40 -65.16 -15.37
C GLY A 1108 -7.18 -63.64 -15.25
N GLY A 1109 -6.82 -62.88 -16.30
CA GLY A 1109 -6.29 -63.28 -17.63
C GLY A 1109 -6.53 -62.28 -18.78
N THR A 1110 -5.46 -61.63 -19.30
CA THR A 1110 -5.42 -60.75 -20.52
C THR A 1110 -6.26 -59.45 -20.47
N ILE A 1111 -6.11 -58.41 -21.32
CA ILE A 1111 -5.54 -58.25 -22.68
C ILE A 1111 -4.66 -56.94 -22.80
N PRO A 1112 -4.37 -56.22 -23.94
CA PRO A 1112 -2.97 -55.86 -24.29
C PRO A 1112 -2.68 -54.37 -24.62
N SER A 1113 -1.47 -54.11 -25.16
CA SER A 1113 -1.13 -52.94 -26.00
C SER A 1113 -1.21 -53.32 -27.51
N PRO A 1114 -1.44 -52.36 -28.44
CA PRO A 1114 -0.50 -52.24 -29.57
C PRO A 1114 -0.29 -50.84 -30.22
N GLU A 1115 0.78 -50.82 -31.02
CA GLU A 1115 1.28 -49.91 -32.09
C GLU A 1115 0.35 -49.75 -33.34
N LEU A 1116 0.55 -48.92 -34.39
CA LEU A 1116 1.40 -47.72 -34.71
C LEU A 1116 0.73 -46.80 -35.82
N PRO A 1117 1.23 -46.48 -37.06
CA PRO A 1117 1.30 -45.09 -37.61
C PRO A 1117 0.77 -44.97 -39.08
N PRO A 1118 1.30 -44.14 -40.06
CA PRO A 1118 2.03 -42.84 -40.10
C PRO A 1118 1.45 -41.80 -41.14
N VAL A 1119 2.15 -40.65 -41.37
CA VAL A 1119 2.57 -40.02 -42.68
C VAL A 1119 2.45 -38.47 -42.79
N ALA A 1120 3.60 -37.80 -43.04
CA ALA A 1120 3.86 -36.44 -43.65
C ALA A 1120 3.16 -35.18 -43.08
N GLY A 1121 3.72 -33.95 -43.12
CA GLY A 1121 5.01 -33.39 -43.62
C GLY A 1121 4.76 -31.97 -44.20
N VAL A 1122 5.43 -30.86 -43.82
CA VAL A 1122 6.80 -30.36 -44.16
C VAL A 1122 6.97 -29.02 -43.36
N GLN A 1123 8.04 -28.77 -42.59
CA GLN A 1123 9.21 -27.87 -42.85
C GLN A 1123 8.87 -26.37 -43.13
N GLU A 1124 9.57 -25.32 -42.67
CA GLU A 1124 10.95 -25.21 -42.12
C GLU A 1124 11.21 -23.95 -41.21
N HIS A 1125 12.42 -23.90 -40.63
CA HIS A 1125 13.14 -22.90 -39.78
C HIS A 1125 13.42 -21.50 -40.41
N ALA A 1126 13.97 -20.43 -39.77
CA ALA A 1126 14.32 -20.05 -38.36
C ALA A 1126 14.65 -18.52 -38.22
N GLN A 1127 14.96 -18.06 -36.99
CA GLN A 1127 15.63 -16.79 -36.59
C GLN A 1127 17.09 -16.66 -37.13
N PRO A 1128 17.77 -15.46 -37.19
CA PRO A 1128 18.01 -14.51 -36.07
C PRO A 1128 18.13 -12.98 -36.40
N ALA A 1129 18.52 -12.18 -35.39
CA ALA A 1129 18.73 -10.70 -35.40
C ALA A 1129 20.19 -10.31 -35.83
N PRO A 1130 20.68 -9.02 -35.88
CA PRO A 1130 20.50 -7.91 -34.89
C PRO A 1130 20.47 -6.42 -35.40
N ASN A 1131 20.28 -5.46 -34.46
CA ASN A 1131 20.73 -4.02 -34.41
C ASN A 1131 20.45 -3.06 -35.61
N ALA A 1132 20.00 -1.79 -35.48
CA ALA A 1132 20.43 -0.75 -34.52
C ALA A 1132 19.58 0.57 -34.55
N ASN A 1133 19.67 1.35 -33.46
CA ASN A 1133 19.59 2.82 -33.33
C ASN A 1133 18.30 3.64 -33.67
N GLY A 1134 17.60 4.05 -32.60
CA GLY A 1134 17.21 5.46 -32.35
C GLY A 1134 15.82 5.95 -32.82
N GLY A 1135 15.05 6.71 -32.03
CA GLY A 1135 15.19 7.05 -30.61
C GLY A 1135 14.56 8.41 -30.23
N LYS A 1136 13.88 8.48 -29.06
CA LYS A 1136 13.21 9.68 -28.45
C LYS A 1136 11.96 10.17 -29.22
N GLN A 1137 10.96 10.82 -28.62
CA GLN A 1137 10.67 11.13 -27.21
C GLN A 1137 9.14 11.24 -26.99
N ALA A 1138 8.67 11.13 -25.74
CA ALA A 1138 7.32 11.55 -25.32
C ALA A 1138 7.21 13.11 -25.27
N PRO A 1139 6.01 13.75 -25.22
CA PRO A 1139 5.13 13.68 -24.03
C PRO A 1139 3.59 13.75 -24.27
N GLN A 1140 2.85 13.72 -23.15
CA GLN A 1140 1.44 14.17 -22.95
C GLN A 1140 1.34 15.73 -23.00
N PRO A 1141 0.21 16.43 -22.65
CA PRO A 1141 -1.19 16.04 -22.32
C PRO A 1141 -2.18 16.71 -23.34
N PRO A 1142 -3.18 17.61 -23.11
CA PRO A 1142 -3.98 17.98 -21.91
C PRO A 1142 -5.51 18.30 -22.08
N VAL A 1143 -6.23 18.30 -20.94
CA VAL A 1143 -7.30 19.24 -20.49
C VAL A 1143 -8.70 19.35 -21.19
N ALA A 1144 -9.73 18.99 -20.39
CA ALA A 1144 -11.06 19.60 -20.10
C ALA A 1144 -12.03 20.20 -21.18
N GLY A 1145 -13.36 20.16 -20.89
CA GLY A 1145 -14.40 20.78 -21.74
C GLY A 1145 -15.89 20.83 -21.32
N VAL A 1146 -16.22 21.15 -20.05
CA VAL A 1146 -17.36 22.04 -19.66
C VAL A 1146 -18.79 21.91 -20.31
N THR A 1147 -19.74 21.28 -19.59
CA THR A 1147 -21.22 21.61 -19.50
C THR A 1147 -22.11 21.56 -20.78
N ALA A 1148 -23.47 21.60 -20.78
CA ALA A 1148 -24.51 21.71 -19.75
C ALA A 1148 -25.83 20.98 -20.16
N THR A 1149 -26.84 20.90 -19.28
CA THR A 1149 -28.18 20.34 -19.54
C THR A 1149 -29.20 21.38 -20.08
N PRO A 1150 -30.33 20.93 -20.65
CA PRO A 1150 -31.64 21.09 -19.95
C PRO A 1150 -32.68 19.97 -20.27
N SER A 1151 -33.90 19.90 -19.71
CA SER A 1151 -34.44 20.16 -18.35
C SER A 1151 -35.95 19.75 -18.29
N LEU A 1152 -36.59 19.85 -17.12
CA LEU A 1152 -38.06 19.75 -16.81
C LEU A 1152 -38.67 18.31 -16.71
N VAL A 1153 -39.42 17.82 -15.68
CA VAL A 1153 -40.39 18.31 -14.63
C VAL A 1153 -41.82 17.73 -14.91
N PRO A 1154 -42.80 17.51 -13.97
CA PRO A 1154 -42.90 17.82 -12.51
C PRO A 1154 -43.35 16.67 -11.54
N ALA A 1155 -43.25 16.91 -10.22
CA ALA A 1155 -44.25 16.52 -9.18
C ALA A 1155 -43.99 17.25 -7.83
N ALA A 1156 -44.99 17.36 -6.93
CA ALA A 1156 -44.94 18.16 -5.68
C ALA A 1156 -45.93 17.63 -4.60
N PRO A 1157 -46.25 18.34 -3.48
CA PRO A 1157 -45.40 18.58 -2.29
C PRO A 1157 -46.09 18.27 -0.94
N TYR A 1158 -45.40 18.43 0.20
CA TYR A 1158 -46.07 18.68 1.50
C TYR A 1158 -45.21 19.50 2.49
N GLN A 1159 -45.87 20.17 3.45
CA GLN A 1159 -45.30 21.10 4.46
C GLN A 1159 -46.19 21.05 5.72
N PRO A 1160 -45.65 21.26 6.95
CA PRO A 1160 -46.00 22.52 7.64
C PRO A 1160 -45.05 23.06 8.75
N LYS A 1161 -44.82 24.40 8.69
CA LYS A 1161 -45.00 25.41 9.77
C LYS A 1161 -44.00 25.56 10.95
N MET A 1162 -43.33 26.72 10.91
CA MET A 1162 -43.02 27.70 11.98
C MET A 1162 -44.10 27.87 13.11
N PRO A 1163 -43.77 28.35 14.34
CA PRO A 1163 -43.62 29.80 14.57
C PRO A 1163 -42.61 30.33 15.62
N SER A 1164 -42.23 31.58 15.34
CA SER A 1164 -41.36 32.57 15.97
C SER A 1164 -41.73 33.08 17.38
N ALA A 1165 -40.71 33.46 18.17
CA ALA A 1165 -40.65 34.63 19.09
C ALA A 1165 -39.16 34.85 19.51
N LEU A 1166 -38.51 36.03 19.45
CA LEU A 1166 -38.75 37.31 20.13
C LEU A 1166 -38.55 37.24 21.67
N ALA A 1167 -37.77 38.10 22.34
CA ALA A 1167 -36.83 39.16 21.90
C ALA A 1167 -35.92 39.64 23.07
N HIS A 1168 -35.00 40.59 22.80
CA HIS A 1168 -34.32 41.57 23.71
C HIS A 1168 -33.88 41.11 25.12
N THR A 1169 -32.62 41.26 25.56
CA THR A 1169 -31.80 42.49 25.72
C THR A 1169 -30.29 42.12 25.70
N GLY A 1170 -29.29 42.98 25.46
CA GLY A 1170 -28.98 44.31 26.00
C GLY A 1170 -28.19 44.19 27.31
N VAL A 1171 -27.03 44.82 27.59
CA VAL A 1171 -26.21 45.88 26.99
C VAL A 1171 -25.00 46.08 27.97
N ASN A 1172 -23.94 46.84 27.62
CA ASN A 1172 -22.86 47.35 28.52
C ASN A 1172 -21.76 46.40 29.11
N SER A 1173 -20.61 46.41 28.42
CA SER A 1173 -19.29 46.89 28.92
C SER A 1173 -18.78 46.62 30.37
N VAL A 1174 -17.69 45.84 30.45
CA VAL A 1174 -16.32 46.22 30.91
C VAL A 1174 -16.23 47.47 31.83
N PRO A 1175 -15.73 47.33 33.09
CA PRO A 1175 -14.29 47.47 33.41
C PRO A 1175 -13.75 46.38 34.38
N PHE A 1176 -12.45 46.01 34.40
CA PHE A 1176 -11.29 46.74 34.98
C PHE A 1176 -11.54 47.24 36.43
N SER A 1177 -10.65 47.07 37.43
CA SER A 1177 -9.24 46.60 37.47
C SER A 1177 -9.10 45.43 38.49
N LEU A 1178 -8.01 45.06 39.19
CA LEU A 1178 -6.62 45.52 39.50
C LEU A 1178 -5.84 44.21 39.92
N ALA A 1179 -4.58 44.07 40.41
CA ALA A 1179 -3.54 44.97 40.92
C ALA A 1179 -2.13 44.31 40.95
N ILE A 1180 -1.09 45.14 41.20
CA ILE A 1180 0.13 44.96 42.03
C ILE A 1180 0.74 43.54 42.17
N ALA A 1181 1.99 43.17 41.82
CA ALA A 1181 3.27 43.81 41.47
C ALA A 1181 4.42 43.74 42.54
N ALA A 1182 5.63 43.41 42.03
CA ALA A 1182 6.98 43.81 42.46
C ALA A 1182 7.73 43.10 43.63
N LEU A 1183 9.08 43.22 43.55
CA LEU A 1183 10.16 42.90 44.51
C LEU A 1183 10.47 41.41 44.82
N LEU A 1184 11.67 41.04 45.32
CA LEU A 1184 13.09 41.35 44.96
C LEU A 1184 14.05 40.57 45.89
N LEU A 1185 15.31 40.36 45.47
CA LEU A 1185 16.43 39.73 46.23
C LEU A 1185 16.27 38.21 46.52
N GLY A 1186 17.35 37.41 46.62
CA GLY A 1186 18.77 37.68 46.40
C GLY A 1186 19.67 36.46 46.72
N MET A 1187 20.96 36.55 46.37
CA MET A 1187 21.99 35.46 46.37
C MET A 1187 21.76 34.38 45.29
N GLY A 1188 22.72 33.92 44.48
CA GLY A 1188 24.18 34.20 44.42
C GLY A 1188 25.01 32.99 44.89
N ALA A 1189 26.14 32.63 44.28
CA ALA A 1189 26.81 33.11 43.06
C ALA A 1189 27.82 32.02 42.58
N CYS A 1190 28.54 32.06 41.46
CA CYS A 1190 28.77 33.12 40.44
C CYS A 1190 28.95 32.43 39.04
N PHE A 1191 29.83 32.73 38.07
CA PHE A 1191 30.99 33.65 37.91
C PHE A 1191 31.12 34.15 36.44
N SER A 1192 32.25 34.80 36.13
CA SER A 1192 32.67 35.39 34.84
C SER A 1192 32.41 34.52 33.60
N LEU A 1193 31.74 34.98 32.53
CA LEU A 1193 31.96 36.15 31.64
C LEU A 1193 33.18 36.07 30.72
N ARG A 1194 32.92 35.91 29.41
CA ARG A 1194 33.46 36.62 28.21
C ARG A 1194 32.80 35.96 26.98
N SER A 1195 31.77 36.50 26.31
CA SER A 1195 31.57 37.81 25.65
C SER A 1195 32.37 38.01 24.35
N ARG A 1196 31.65 38.35 23.26
CA ARG A 1196 32.09 38.72 21.89
C ARG A 1196 32.50 37.55 20.96
N LYS A 1197 32.18 37.55 19.66
CA LYS A 1197 31.16 38.32 18.87
C LYS A 1197 31.12 37.76 17.42
N LEU A 1198 29.98 37.92 16.74
CA LEU A 1198 29.79 37.98 15.27
C LEU A 1198 30.05 36.72 14.41
N ASP A 1199 29.07 36.50 13.53
CA ASP A 1199 29.12 36.17 12.09
C ASP A 1199 29.77 34.88 11.56
N GLN A 1200 28.99 34.22 10.68
CA GLN A 1200 29.33 33.19 9.69
C GLN A 1200 29.75 31.80 10.24
N GLU A 1201 29.25 30.69 9.71
CA GLU A 1201 28.30 30.45 8.59
C GLU A 1201 26.98 29.82 9.07
#